data_AF-A0A0L8H4X2-F1
#
_entry.id   AF-A0A0L8H4X2-F1
#
_cell.length_a   1.000
_cell.length_b   1.000
_cell.length_c   1.000
_cell.angle_alpha   90.00
_cell.angle_beta   90.00
_cell.angle_gamma   90.00
#
_symmetry.space_group_name_H-M   'P 1'
#
loop_
_entity.id
_entity.type
_entity.pdbx_description
1 polymer ?
#
loop_
_entity_poly.entity_id
_entity_poly.type
_entity_poly.pdbx_seq_one_letter_code
_entity_poly.pdbx_strand_id
1 'polypeptide(L)'
;MSDWSAQVNEQEQGLAMRLLRILKKSELLLLAKHYDLDEAKSTMKKKEIFKVVLEHLVDEEIFEDSALSLLKPEKTEEFELRKLELEFQKAIREMEIQKELKLKEMELQSRKLDTPRGQTDFDVAKNVRLVPPFSEEDIDKFFLHFERVAINLRWPVEHWTMLIQSVLKGRAQEVYLALSNEASLSYEVVKEAILEAYELAPEAYRQKFRLSKKRSDDTYVEFATEKENLFDWWCVSKEVGEDFHKLRQLILLEEFKLCVHVDIRCYLEEQRVEQLQEAASLADDYSITHGPEFKLYGYCHPDNFEVSEMTLKKNENTSTLNQNSNSTPTAAPNQSSTTISSSTTVKPAADNPEEDDVEATKEDASYLRKILRSKLVTTKTDLEVLRKDPRSPLYFVKTFNDLNLKPELLRGVYAMGFDAPSKIQETALPTLLANPPVNMIAQSQSGTGKTAAFVLTMLSRVDVNLKYPQCLCLAPTYELAIQIGEVAIKMAKFMTDVKIGFAVRGTERDKIFTEQIVIGTPGTALDLGWKFNAFDLQKISVFVLDEADVMIATQGHKDQSIRIQRHLGECQMLLFSATYDAEVMKFAQDIIPNPVTIRLRREEESLDNIKQYYIECQSQDDKFKALSNIYGSISIGQAVVFCKTRKSASWLSEKMSRDGHAVGLLSGELPIHQRADIIRRFREGNEKVLITTNVAARGIDVAQVTMVVNFDLPTLQDGKPDFETYLHRIGRTGRFGKDGIALNMVSRNTLNILHEIERHFARTILKLDANDVDELEKISEN
;
A
#
# COMPACT_ATOMS: atom_id res chain seq x y z
N MET A 1 53.50 13.00 -24.56
CA MET A 1 53.91 12.84 -25.98
C MET A 1 52.78 12.10 -26.67
N SER A 2 52.05 12.60 -27.65
CA SER A 2 52.14 13.87 -28.41
C SER A 2 50.98 13.80 -29.42
N ASP A 3 49.74 13.99 -28.97
CA ASP A 3 48.55 14.08 -29.85
C ASP A 3 47.30 14.57 -29.07
N TRP A 4 47.47 15.59 -28.23
CA TRP A 4 46.34 16.33 -27.62
C TRP A 4 46.37 17.80 -28.01
N SER A 5 46.98 18.11 -29.15
CA SER A 5 46.94 19.44 -29.75
C SER A 5 45.95 19.44 -30.91
N ALA A 6 44.93 20.29 -30.76
CA ALA A 6 43.93 20.74 -31.73
C ALA A 6 42.60 19.94 -31.80
N GLN A 7 41.54 20.66 -31.40
CA GLN A 7 40.10 20.41 -31.60
C GLN A 7 39.42 19.39 -30.65
N VAL A 8 39.30 19.79 -29.39
CA VAL A 8 38.23 19.28 -28.51
C VAL A 8 36.95 20.03 -28.88
N ASN A 9 35.90 19.31 -29.28
CA ASN A 9 34.62 19.90 -29.69
C ASN A 9 33.95 20.65 -28.52
N GLU A 10 33.12 21.67 -28.79
CA GLU A 10 32.39 22.46 -27.77
C GLU A 10 31.55 21.56 -26.82
N GLN A 11 31.06 20.41 -27.32
CA GLN A 11 30.39 19.36 -26.54
C GLN A 11 31.32 18.60 -25.58
N GLU A 12 32.58 18.35 -25.95
CA GLU A 12 33.55 17.62 -25.13
C GLU A 12 34.10 18.51 -24.01
N GLN A 13 34.30 19.81 -24.27
CA GLN A 13 34.63 20.79 -23.23
C GLN A 13 33.50 20.92 -22.19
N GLY A 14 32.24 20.95 -22.64
CA GLY A 14 31.07 20.96 -21.75
C GLY A 14 30.96 19.69 -20.88
N LEU A 15 31.29 18.52 -21.44
CA LEU A 15 31.30 17.26 -20.72
C LEU A 15 32.44 17.21 -19.67
N ALA A 16 33.64 17.65 -20.06
CA ALA A 16 34.80 17.74 -19.17
C ALA A 16 34.57 18.69 -18.00
N MET A 17 33.93 19.85 -18.23
CA MET A 17 33.53 20.78 -17.17
C MET A 17 32.52 20.19 -16.19
N ARG A 18 31.54 19.42 -16.68
CA ARG A 18 30.57 18.72 -15.83
C ARG A 18 31.26 17.66 -14.97
N LEU A 19 32.16 16.88 -15.55
CA LEU A 19 32.93 15.86 -14.83
C LEU A 19 33.81 16.49 -13.73
N LEU A 20 34.51 17.58 -14.04
CA LEU A 20 35.33 18.34 -13.08
C LEU A 20 34.52 18.87 -11.89
N ARG A 21 33.26 19.32 -12.10
CA ARG A 21 32.37 19.77 -11.01
C ARG A 21 31.95 18.65 -10.06
N ILE A 22 31.79 17.44 -10.59
CA ILE A 22 31.36 16.25 -9.85
C ILE A 22 32.48 15.70 -8.95
N LEU A 23 33.75 15.93 -9.31
CA LEU A 23 34.91 15.45 -8.55
C LEU A 23 34.87 15.85 -7.07
N LYS A 24 35.19 14.92 -6.18
CA LYS A 24 35.32 15.14 -4.75
C LYS A 24 36.56 16.00 -4.46
N LYS A 25 36.59 16.66 -3.29
CA LYS A 25 37.73 17.48 -2.85
C LYS A 25 39.07 16.71 -2.90
N SER A 26 39.07 15.43 -2.53
CA SER A 26 40.25 14.56 -2.57
C SER A 26 40.75 14.29 -3.99
N GLU A 27 39.82 14.15 -4.95
CA GLU A 27 40.13 13.89 -6.35
C GLU A 27 40.66 15.16 -7.03
N LEU A 28 40.08 16.33 -6.71
CA LEU A 28 40.60 17.62 -7.15
C LEU A 28 42.01 17.92 -6.59
N LEU A 29 42.30 17.52 -5.35
CA LEU A 29 43.65 17.62 -4.78
C LEU A 29 44.63 16.66 -5.45
N LEU A 30 44.18 15.46 -5.81
CA LEU A 30 45.00 14.50 -6.55
C LEU A 30 45.32 15.03 -7.96
N LEU A 31 44.32 15.63 -8.61
CA LEU A 31 44.46 16.27 -9.91
C LEU A 31 45.38 17.49 -9.83
N ALA A 32 45.23 18.35 -8.82
CA ALA A 32 46.11 19.48 -8.59
C ALA A 32 47.56 19.04 -8.35
N LYS A 33 47.76 17.95 -7.60
CA LYS A 33 49.09 17.34 -7.40
C LYS A 33 49.66 16.73 -8.68
N HIS A 34 48.82 16.25 -9.58
CA HIS A 34 49.25 15.71 -10.88
C HIS A 34 49.79 16.80 -11.81
N TYR A 35 49.22 18.01 -11.73
CA TYR A 35 49.64 19.20 -12.47
C TYR A 35 50.64 20.09 -11.70
N ASP A 36 51.23 19.59 -10.60
CA ASP A 36 52.18 20.33 -9.74
C ASP A 36 51.67 21.71 -9.27
N LEU A 37 50.37 21.81 -8.97
CA LEU A 37 49.72 23.04 -8.48
C LEU A 37 49.88 23.16 -6.96
N ASP A 38 51.04 23.64 -6.50
CA ASP A 38 51.41 23.84 -5.09
C ASP A 38 50.48 24.79 -4.30
N GLU A 39 49.70 25.59 -5.02
CA GLU A 39 48.72 26.52 -4.47
C GLU A 39 47.49 25.80 -3.90
N ALA A 40 47.16 24.60 -4.41
CA ALA A 40 46.01 23.82 -3.99
C ALA A 40 46.28 23.01 -2.71
N LYS A 41 45.97 23.61 -1.56
CA LYS A 41 46.21 22.99 -0.24
C LYS A 41 45.02 22.19 0.26
N SER A 42 45.28 21.11 1.01
CA SER A 42 44.24 20.28 1.62
C SER A 42 43.33 21.04 2.59
N THR A 43 43.77 22.18 3.10
CA THR A 43 43.01 23.08 3.98
C THR A 43 41.98 23.95 3.25
N MET A 44 42.09 24.10 1.92
CA MET A 44 41.19 24.95 1.11
C MET A 44 39.82 24.31 0.90
N LYS A 45 38.79 25.12 0.66
CA LYS A 45 37.45 24.62 0.33
C LYS A 45 37.46 24.01 -1.07
N LYS A 46 36.58 23.03 -1.34
CA LYS A 46 36.46 22.38 -2.67
C LYS A 46 36.38 23.40 -3.80
N LYS A 47 35.61 24.49 -3.61
CA LYS A 47 35.44 25.57 -4.60
C LYS A 47 36.73 26.34 -4.90
N GLU A 48 37.59 26.51 -3.90
CA GLU A 48 38.88 27.22 -4.06
C GLU A 48 39.88 26.32 -4.79
N ILE A 49 39.94 25.03 -4.46
CA ILE A 49 40.78 24.05 -5.16
C ILE A 49 40.31 23.87 -6.61
N PHE A 50 39.00 23.78 -6.82
CA PHE A 50 38.39 23.73 -8.14
C PHE A 50 38.73 24.96 -8.97
N LYS A 51 38.74 26.15 -8.36
CA LYS A 51 39.13 27.39 -9.02
C LYS A 51 40.59 27.36 -9.49
N VAL A 52 41.53 26.97 -8.61
CA VAL A 52 42.96 26.86 -8.95
C VAL A 52 43.19 25.87 -10.09
N VAL A 53 42.54 24.70 -10.03
CA VAL A 53 42.63 23.70 -11.10
C VAL A 53 42.02 24.22 -12.40
N LEU A 54 40.88 24.92 -12.34
CA LEU A 54 40.22 25.45 -13.54
C LEU A 54 41.02 26.59 -14.18
N GLU A 55 41.60 27.49 -13.38
CA GLU A 55 42.47 28.57 -13.88
C GLU A 55 43.68 27.97 -14.62
N HIS A 56 44.34 26.95 -14.05
CA HIS A 56 45.44 26.27 -14.74
C HIS A 56 45.02 25.58 -16.04
N LEU A 57 43.86 24.91 -16.06
CA LEU A 57 43.37 24.23 -17.27
C LEU A 57 42.92 25.24 -18.35
N VAL A 58 42.57 26.46 -17.98
CA VAL A 58 42.33 27.56 -18.94
C VAL A 58 43.65 28.10 -19.47
N ASP A 59 44.65 28.30 -18.61
CA ASP A 59 45.99 28.76 -18.99
C ASP A 59 46.71 27.78 -19.95
N GLU A 60 46.47 26.47 -19.80
CA GLU A 60 46.97 25.42 -20.70
C GLU A 60 46.13 25.25 -21.99
N GLU A 61 45.20 26.17 -22.29
CA GLU A 61 44.29 26.15 -23.44
C GLU A 61 43.39 24.90 -23.52
N ILE A 62 43.19 24.17 -22.41
CA ILE A 62 42.30 22.99 -22.35
C ILE A 62 40.82 23.42 -22.27
N PHE A 63 40.55 24.56 -21.63
CA PHE A 63 39.23 25.21 -21.59
C PHE A 63 39.30 26.63 -22.14
N GLU A 64 38.23 27.09 -22.80
CA GLU A 64 38.09 28.49 -23.18
C GLU A 64 37.92 29.41 -21.95
N ASP A 65 38.35 30.68 -22.07
CA ASP A 65 38.17 31.74 -21.06
C ASP A 65 36.71 31.90 -20.59
N SER A 66 35.76 31.51 -21.44
CA SER A 66 34.33 31.49 -21.13
C SER A 66 33.98 30.59 -19.93
N ALA A 67 34.78 29.56 -19.64
CA ALA A 67 34.60 28.66 -18.50
C ALA A 67 34.78 29.35 -17.13
N LEU A 68 35.60 30.41 -17.05
CA LEU A 68 35.81 31.19 -15.82
C LEU A 68 34.58 32.02 -15.44
N SER A 69 33.72 32.34 -16.40
CA SER A 69 32.48 33.10 -16.17
C SER A 69 31.44 32.34 -15.33
N LEU A 70 31.56 31.01 -15.27
CA LEU A 70 30.70 30.08 -14.52
C LEU A 70 31.06 29.95 -13.03
N LEU A 71 32.05 30.71 -12.54
CA LEU A 71 32.49 30.75 -11.13
C LEU A 71 31.66 31.71 -10.25
N LYS A 72 30.69 32.44 -10.82
CA LYS A 72 29.87 33.42 -10.11
C LYS A 72 29.10 32.82 -8.92
N PRO A 73 28.82 33.60 -7.86
CA PRO A 73 28.28 33.09 -6.60
C PRO A 73 26.82 32.60 -6.69
N GLU A 74 26.62 31.32 -6.38
CA GLU A 74 25.38 30.51 -6.41
C GLU A 74 24.16 30.97 -5.57
N LYS A 75 24.13 32.17 -4.98
CA LYS A 75 22.99 32.57 -4.11
C LYS A 75 21.90 33.38 -4.79
N THR A 76 22.11 33.85 -6.02
CA THR A 76 21.15 34.73 -6.70
C THR A 76 20.45 34.04 -7.87
N GLU A 77 21.08 33.02 -8.48
CA GLU A 77 20.55 32.33 -9.66
C GLU A 77 19.47 31.32 -9.33
N GLU A 78 19.42 30.71 -8.14
CA GLU A 78 18.32 29.80 -7.79
C GLU A 78 17.00 30.58 -7.62
N PHE A 79 17.06 31.83 -7.18
CA PHE A 79 15.90 32.71 -7.07
C PHE A 79 15.49 33.31 -8.42
N GLU A 80 16.45 33.73 -9.24
CA GLU A 80 16.18 34.21 -10.60
C GLU A 80 15.71 33.07 -11.52
N LEU A 81 16.26 31.85 -11.44
CA LEU A 81 15.71 30.68 -12.15
C LEU A 81 14.29 30.37 -11.67
N ARG A 82 14.03 30.40 -10.35
CA ARG A 82 12.68 30.17 -9.82
C ARG A 82 11.70 31.24 -10.30
N LYS A 83 12.16 32.49 -10.40
CA LYS A 83 11.38 33.62 -10.89
C LYS A 83 11.13 33.52 -12.41
N LEU A 84 12.15 33.14 -13.18
CA LEU A 84 12.05 32.93 -14.63
C LEU A 84 11.17 31.72 -14.95
N GLU A 85 11.25 30.64 -14.17
CA GLU A 85 10.39 29.46 -14.24
C GLU A 85 8.94 29.83 -13.94
N LEU A 86 8.71 30.66 -12.92
CA LEU A 86 7.38 31.16 -12.57
C LEU A 86 6.82 32.11 -13.64
N GLU A 87 7.65 32.98 -14.21
CA GLU A 87 7.29 33.85 -15.33
C GLU A 87 7.00 33.05 -16.60
N PHE A 88 7.77 31.99 -16.86
CA PHE A 88 7.55 31.08 -17.98
C PHE A 88 6.25 30.27 -17.80
N GLN A 89 5.98 29.75 -16.60
CA GLN A 89 4.72 29.09 -16.26
C GLN A 89 3.52 30.04 -16.39
N LYS A 90 3.67 31.30 -15.96
CA LYS A 90 2.64 32.33 -16.15
C LYS A 90 2.43 32.66 -17.62
N ALA A 91 3.49 32.76 -18.42
CA ALA A 91 3.40 33.02 -19.86
C ALA A 91 2.76 31.85 -20.62
N ILE A 92 3.05 30.60 -20.24
CA ILE A 92 2.36 29.42 -20.77
C ILE A 92 0.88 29.51 -20.44
N ARG A 93 0.53 29.83 -19.19
CA ARG A 93 -0.87 29.91 -18.75
C ARG A 93 -1.62 31.08 -19.40
N GLU A 94 -0.96 32.21 -19.62
CA GLU A 94 -1.51 33.31 -20.42
C GLU A 94 -1.70 32.93 -21.88
N MET A 95 -0.76 32.20 -22.49
CA MET A 95 -0.93 31.68 -23.85
C MET A 95 -2.05 30.63 -23.92
N GLU A 96 -2.23 29.78 -22.91
CA GLU A 96 -3.34 28.82 -22.82
C GLU A 96 -4.67 29.56 -22.69
N ILE A 97 -4.76 30.56 -21.81
CA ILE A 97 -5.95 31.39 -21.65
C ILE A 97 -6.24 32.19 -22.92
N GLN A 98 -5.22 32.76 -23.58
CA GLN A 98 -5.40 33.43 -24.86
C GLN A 98 -5.82 32.46 -25.96
N LYS A 99 -5.28 31.24 -25.99
CA LYS A 99 -5.70 30.19 -26.92
C LYS A 99 -7.14 29.78 -26.66
N GLU A 100 -7.55 29.68 -25.40
CA GLU A 100 -8.92 29.35 -25.01
C GLU A 100 -9.89 30.50 -25.31
N LEU A 101 -9.48 31.75 -25.09
CA LEU A 101 -10.25 32.94 -25.48
C LEU A 101 -10.36 33.07 -27.00
N LYS A 102 -9.28 32.79 -27.73
CA LYS A 102 -9.26 32.82 -29.20
C LYS A 102 -10.03 31.65 -29.80
N LEU A 103 -10.06 30.50 -29.12
CA LEU A 103 -10.93 29.37 -29.44
C LEU A 103 -12.40 29.75 -29.20
N LYS A 104 -12.72 30.38 -28.07
CA LYS A 104 -14.07 30.90 -27.77
C LYS A 104 -14.48 32.03 -28.71
N GLU A 105 -13.57 32.90 -29.13
CA GLU A 105 -13.81 33.94 -30.14
C GLU A 105 -14.01 33.35 -31.54
N MET A 106 -13.24 32.32 -31.91
CA MET A 106 -13.46 31.55 -33.15
C MET A 106 -14.77 30.76 -33.10
N GLU A 107 -15.19 30.22 -31.95
CA GLU A 107 -16.50 29.62 -31.73
C GLU A 107 -17.65 30.65 -31.80
N LEU A 108 -17.40 31.90 -31.35
CA LEU A 108 -18.36 32.99 -31.46
C LEU A 108 -18.44 33.58 -32.88
N GLN A 109 -17.34 33.54 -33.63
CA GLN A 109 -17.27 33.94 -35.03
C GLN A 109 -17.84 32.85 -35.96
N SER A 110 -17.63 31.56 -35.66
CA SER A 110 -18.27 30.45 -36.39
C SER A 110 -19.78 30.40 -36.14
N ARG A 111 -20.25 30.85 -34.97
CA ARG A 111 -21.68 31.08 -34.69
C ARG A 111 -22.32 32.23 -35.48
N LYS A 112 -21.54 33.08 -36.16
CA LYS A 112 -22.05 34.23 -36.95
C LYS A 112 -22.06 34.04 -38.46
N LEU A 113 -21.50 32.94 -38.98
CA LEU A 113 -21.68 32.51 -40.36
C LEU A 113 -22.04 31.03 -40.37
N ASP A 114 -23.33 30.76 -40.22
CA ASP A 114 -24.08 29.95 -41.19
C ASP A 114 -25.47 29.68 -40.63
N THR A 115 -26.48 30.24 -41.31
CA THR A 115 -27.78 29.58 -41.40
C THR A 115 -28.20 29.64 -42.85
N PRO A 116 -28.42 28.46 -43.44
CA PRO A 116 -29.74 28.21 -43.96
C PRO A 116 -30.29 26.86 -43.47
N ARG A 117 -31.34 26.97 -42.66
CA ARG A 117 -32.53 26.11 -42.59
C ARG A 117 -32.37 24.61 -42.91
N GLY A 118 -32.48 23.82 -41.84
CA GLY A 118 -33.47 22.74 -41.78
C GLY A 118 -32.94 21.33 -41.56
N GLN A 119 -32.66 20.96 -40.31
CA GLN A 119 -32.90 19.62 -39.75
C GLN A 119 -32.70 19.66 -38.23
N THR A 120 -33.40 18.79 -37.52
CA THR A 120 -33.62 18.80 -36.06
C THR A 120 -32.33 18.89 -35.24
N ASP A 121 -32.20 19.95 -34.44
CA ASP A 121 -30.99 20.29 -33.68
C ASP A 121 -30.79 19.32 -32.50
N PHE A 122 -29.95 18.30 -32.69
CA PHE A 122 -29.58 17.36 -31.63
C PHE A 122 -28.40 17.92 -30.83
N ASP A 123 -28.66 18.33 -29.59
CA ASP A 123 -27.65 18.93 -28.71
C ASP A 123 -26.71 17.85 -28.14
N VAL A 124 -25.56 17.66 -28.80
CA VAL A 124 -24.53 16.69 -28.39
C VAL A 124 -24.04 16.98 -26.98
N ALA A 125 -23.79 18.25 -26.63
CA ALA A 125 -23.20 18.62 -25.34
C ALA A 125 -24.08 18.26 -24.13
N LYS A 126 -25.42 18.33 -24.28
CA LYS A 126 -26.34 17.87 -23.24
C LYS A 126 -26.37 16.34 -23.12
N ASN A 127 -26.26 15.63 -24.23
CA ASN A 127 -26.39 14.17 -24.26
C ASN A 127 -25.07 13.44 -23.92
N VAL A 128 -23.91 14.10 -24.05
CA VAL A 128 -22.61 13.55 -23.61
C VAL A 128 -22.64 13.07 -22.16
N ARG A 129 -23.35 13.76 -21.26
CA ARG A 129 -23.49 13.36 -19.85
C ARG A 129 -24.29 12.07 -19.63
N LEU A 130 -25.09 11.67 -20.63
CA LEU A 130 -25.92 10.47 -20.61
C LEU A 130 -25.25 9.28 -21.32
N VAL A 131 -24.10 9.52 -21.96
CA VAL A 131 -23.28 8.44 -22.54
C VAL A 131 -22.72 7.60 -21.40
N PRO A 132 -22.87 6.27 -21.43
CA PRO A 132 -22.30 5.42 -20.40
C PRO A 132 -20.77 5.63 -20.25
N PRO A 133 -20.22 5.45 -19.05
CA PRO A 133 -18.78 5.56 -18.85
C PRO A 133 -18.06 4.44 -19.62
N PHE A 134 -17.02 4.81 -20.37
CA PHE A 134 -16.15 3.86 -21.06
C PHE A 134 -15.14 3.24 -20.09
N SER A 135 -15.01 1.91 -20.13
CA SER A 135 -14.00 1.13 -19.42
C SER A 135 -13.32 0.17 -20.39
N GLU A 136 -11.99 0.15 -20.40
CA GLU A 136 -11.20 -0.78 -21.22
C GLU A 136 -11.39 -2.25 -20.80
N GLU A 137 -11.92 -2.51 -19.60
CA GLU A 137 -12.14 -3.88 -19.10
C GLU A 137 -13.41 -4.55 -19.64
N ASP A 138 -14.39 -3.75 -20.10
CA ASP A 138 -15.74 -4.19 -20.49
C ASP A 138 -16.17 -3.60 -21.86
N ILE A 139 -15.25 -3.55 -22.83
CA ILE A 139 -15.45 -2.91 -24.15
C ILE A 139 -16.65 -3.50 -24.90
N ASP A 140 -16.80 -4.83 -24.86
CA ASP A 140 -17.91 -5.54 -25.51
C ASP A 140 -19.27 -5.14 -24.94
N LYS A 141 -19.34 -4.91 -23.62
CA LYS A 141 -20.56 -4.47 -22.93
C LYS A 141 -20.82 -2.97 -23.16
N PHE A 142 -19.78 -2.17 -23.32
CA PHE A 142 -19.89 -0.72 -23.54
C PHE A 142 -20.68 -0.41 -24.82
N PHE A 143 -20.31 -0.99 -25.97
CA PHE A 143 -21.00 -0.70 -27.23
C PHE A 143 -22.46 -1.18 -27.21
N LEU A 144 -22.72 -2.37 -26.64
CA LEU A 144 -24.07 -2.87 -26.46
C LEU A 144 -24.92 -1.96 -25.55
N HIS A 145 -24.33 -1.44 -24.48
CA HIS A 145 -25.01 -0.55 -23.55
C HIS A 145 -25.24 0.84 -24.17
N PHE A 146 -24.25 1.37 -24.87
CA PHE A 146 -24.34 2.62 -25.62
C PHE A 146 -25.46 2.56 -26.67
N GLU A 147 -25.48 1.52 -27.51
CA GLU A 147 -26.52 1.33 -28.54
C GLU A 147 -27.92 1.24 -27.93
N ARG A 148 -28.05 0.51 -26.82
CA ARG A 148 -29.33 0.39 -26.10
C ARG A 148 -29.80 1.74 -25.56
N VAL A 149 -28.90 2.53 -24.99
CA VAL A 149 -29.20 3.88 -24.49
C VAL A 149 -29.55 4.81 -25.66
N ALA A 150 -28.78 4.79 -26.73
CA ALA A 150 -28.97 5.62 -27.91
C ALA A 150 -30.29 5.32 -28.64
N ILE A 151 -30.66 4.04 -28.78
CA ILE A 151 -31.95 3.61 -29.35
C ILE A 151 -33.11 4.03 -28.43
N ASN A 152 -33.00 3.79 -27.11
CA ASN A 152 -34.04 4.14 -26.15
C ASN A 152 -34.31 5.65 -26.09
N LEU A 153 -33.25 6.46 -26.16
CA LEU A 153 -33.33 7.92 -26.15
C LEU A 153 -33.52 8.53 -27.55
N ARG A 154 -33.61 7.69 -28.60
CA ARG A 154 -33.78 8.07 -30.01
C ARG A 154 -32.71 9.07 -30.50
N TRP A 155 -31.45 8.83 -30.15
CA TRP A 155 -30.33 9.64 -30.63
C TRP A 155 -30.09 9.41 -32.13
N PRO A 156 -29.89 10.47 -32.94
CA PRO A 156 -29.57 10.33 -34.36
C PRO A 156 -28.23 9.61 -34.54
N VAL A 157 -28.21 8.58 -35.38
CA VAL A 157 -27.01 7.73 -35.64
C VAL A 157 -25.81 8.56 -36.11
N GLU A 158 -26.08 9.65 -36.82
CA GLU A 158 -25.10 10.63 -37.32
C GLU A 158 -24.22 11.23 -36.22
N HIS A 159 -24.70 11.26 -34.97
CA HIS A 159 -24.01 11.87 -33.83
C HIS A 159 -23.39 10.84 -32.88
N TRP A 160 -23.56 9.53 -33.14
CA TRP A 160 -23.11 8.49 -32.23
C TRP A 160 -21.59 8.46 -32.08
N THR A 161 -20.85 8.68 -33.16
CA THR A 161 -19.38 8.79 -33.14
C THR A 161 -18.89 9.94 -32.27
N MET A 162 -19.50 11.11 -32.37
CA MET A 162 -19.18 12.28 -31.53
C MET A 162 -19.48 12.02 -30.05
N LEU A 163 -20.56 11.30 -29.75
CA LEU A 163 -20.94 10.95 -28.39
C LEU A 163 -19.94 9.96 -27.77
N ILE A 164 -19.57 8.87 -28.48
CA ILE A 164 -18.60 7.92 -27.94
C ILE A 164 -17.19 8.52 -27.83
N GLN A 165 -16.77 9.36 -28.78
CA GLN A 165 -15.46 10.03 -28.75
C GLN A 165 -15.24 10.80 -27.43
N SER A 166 -16.29 11.39 -26.88
CA SER A 166 -16.21 12.16 -25.63
C SER A 166 -15.87 11.31 -24.39
N VAL A 167 -16.08 10.00 -24.46
CA VAL A 167 -15.86 9.07 -23.34
C VAL A 167 -14.72 8.08 -23.58
N LEU A 168 -14.30 7.85 -24.83
CA LEU A 168 -13.17 6.97 -25.16
C LEU A 168 -11.89 7.44 -24.47
N LYS A 169 -11.13 6.49 -23.92
CA LYS A 169 -9.85 6.71 -23.23
C LYS A 169 -8.85 5.62 -23.61
N GLY A 170 -7.57 5.90 -23.39
CA GLY A 170 -6.50 4.90 -23.53
C GLY A 170 -6.36 4.39 -24.97
N ARG A 171 -6.19 3.07 -25.14
CA ARG A 171 -5.91 2.45 -26.44
C ARG A 171 -7.07 2.62 -27.43
N ALA A 172 -8.32 2.69 -26.96
CA ALA A 172 -9.49 2.94 -27.79
C ALA A 172 -9.49 4.36 -28.38
N GLN A 173 -8.97 5.33 -27.61
CA GLN A 173 -8.80 6.70 -28.08
C GLN A 173 -7.67 6.80 -29.11
N GLU A 174 -6.57 6.07 -28.91
CA GLU A 174 -5.46 5.99 -29.88
C GLU A 174 -5.92 5.39 -31.22
N VAL A 175 -6.69 4.30 -31.18
CA VAL A 175 -7.27 3.65 -32.35
C VAL A 175 -8.22 4.58 -33.09
N TYR A 176 -9.10 5.27 -32.36
CA TYR A 176 -10.00 6.27 -32.94
C TYR A 176 -9.24 7.39 -33.65
N LEU A 177 -8.16 7.91 -33.05
CA LEU A 177 -7.33 8.96 -33.63
C LEU A 177 -6.49 8.49 -34.82
N ALA A 178 -6.25 7.19 -34.96
CA ALA A 178 -5.52 6.60 -36.06
C ALA A 178 -6.39 6.34 -37.31
N LEU A 179 -7.73 6.44 -37.20
CA LEU A 179 -8.65 6.28 -38.32
C LEU A 179 -8.60 7.49 -39.26
N SER A 180 -8.90 7.28 -40.55
CA SER A 180 -9.05 8.37 -41.51
C SER A 180 -10.30 9.21 -41.19
N ASN A 181 -10.32 10.48 -41.61
CA ASN A 181 -11.45 11.38 -41.36
C ASN A 181 -12.80 10.84 -41.88
N GLU A 182 -12.79 10.05 -42.95
CA GLU A 182 -14.00 9.40 -43.48
C GLU A 182 -14.43 8.20 -42.62
N ALA A 183 -13.46 7.42 -42.11
CA ALA A 183 -13.71 6.27 -41.25
C ALA A 183 -14.16 6.66 -39.83
N SER A 184 -13.63 7.76 -39.27
CA SER A 184 -13.96 8.25 -37.92
C SER A 184 -15.39 8.80 -37.78
N LEU A 185 -16.07 9.06 -38.91
CA LEU A 185 -17.45 9.54 -38.95
C LEU A 185 -18.47 8.40 -38.88
N SER A 186 -18.08 7.18 -39.23
CA SER A 186 -18.96 6.01 -39.21
C SER A 186 -18.88 5.27 -37.88
N TYR A 187 -20.00 5.18 -37.16
CA TYR A 187 -20.07 4.49 -35.87
C TYR A 187 -19.67 3.01 -35.99
N GLU A 188 -20.14 2.31 -37.02
CA GLU A 188 -19.84 0.89 -37.22
C GLU A 188 -18.34 0.66 -37.48
N VAL A 189 -17.70 1.53 -38.27
CA VAL A 189 -16.26 1.42 -38.56
C VAL A 189 -15.41 1.71 -37.32
N VAL A 190 -15.81 2.70 -36.52
CA VAL A 190 -15.15 3.03 -35.25
C VAL A 190 -15.30 1.90 -34.24
N LYS A 191 -16.50 1.34 -34.12
CA LYS A 191 -16.80 0.20 -33.25
C LYS A 191 -15.98 -1.02 -33.65
N GLU A 192 -15.98 -1.40 -34.92
CA GLU A 192 -15.20 -2.52 -35.44
C GLU A 192 -13.70 -2.32 -35.20
N ALA A 193 -13.14 -1.14 -35.51
CA ALA A 193 -11.72 -0.87 -35.32
C ALA A 193 -11.30 -0.92 -33.84
N ILE A 194 -12.14 -0.41 -32.93
CA ILE A 194 -11.87 -0.47 -31.49
C ILE A 194 -12.00 -1.91 -30.99
N LEU A 195 -13.02 -2.66 -31.41
CA LEU A 195 -13.16 -4.06 -31.05
C LEU A 195 -11.97 -4.89 -31.55
N GLU A 196 -11.56 -4.73 -32.81
CA GLU A 196 -10.40 -5.41 -33.41
C GLU A 196 -9.09 -5.06 -32.67
N ALA A 197 -8.92 -3.79 -32.29
CA ALA A 197 -7.75 -3.35 -31.55
C ALA A 197 -7.65 -3.97 -30.15
N TYR A 198 -8.76 -4.36 -29.53
CA TYR A 198 -8.78 -5.05 -28.23
C TYR A 198 -9.00 -6.57 -28.35
N GLU A 199 -9.49 -7.08 -29.49
CA GLU A 199 -9.48 -8.51 -29.87
C GLU A 199 -8.05 -9.05 -30.03
N LEU A 200 -7.06 -8.18 -30.26
CA LEU A 200 -5.63 -8.50 -30.24
C LEU A 200 -5.09 -8.98 -28.87
N ALA A 201 -5.96 -9.30 -27.90
CA ALA A 201 -5.62 -9.95 -26.65
C ALA A 201 -6.34 -11.30 -26.43
N PRO A 202 -6.05 -12.36 -27.22
CA PRO A 202 -6.51 -13.73 -26.90
C PRO A 202 -6.17 -14.15 -25.46
N GLU A 203 -5.09 -13.59 -24.91
CA GLU A 203 -4.60 -13.81 -23.55
C GLU A 203 -5.47 -13.13 -22.47
N ALA A 204 -6.15 -12.02 -22.79
CA ALA A 204 -6.98 -11.32 -21.81
C ALA A 204 -8.27 -12.08 -21.51
N TYR A 205 -8.98 -12.59 -22.52
CA TYR A 205 -10.16 -13.45 -22.32
C TYR A 205 -9.80 -14.76 -21.62
N ARG A 206 -8.67 -15.38 -22.00
CA ARG A 206 -8.10 -16.55 -21.32
C ARG A 206 -7.85 -16.28 -19.83
N GLN A 207 -7.16 -15.19 -19.49
CA GLN A 207 -6.84 -14.85 -18.10
C GLN A 207 -8.10 -14.52 -17.30
N LYS A 208 -9.04 -13.74 -17.86
CA LYS A 208 -10.34 -13.44 -17.25
C LYS A 208 -11.15 -14.73 -17.02
N PHE A 209 -11.18 -15.66 -17.97
CA PHE A 209 -11.84 -16.96 -17.82
C PHE A 209 -11.24 -17.79 -16.67
N ARG A 210 -9.91 -17.83 -16.53
CA ARG A 210 -9.23 -18.62 -15.49
C ARG A 210 -9.34 -17.98 -14.10
N LEU A 211 -9.30 -16.66 -14.03
CA LEU A 211 -9.33 -15.90 -12.77
C LEU A 211 -10.75 -15.52 -12.31
N SER A 212 -11.78 -15.76 -13.13
CA SER A 212 -13.15 -15.43 -12.77
C SER A 212 -13.60 -16.22 -11.53
N LYS A 213 -14.08 -15.45 -10.53
CA LYS A 213 -14.68 -15.95 -9.30
C LYS A 213 -16.06 -15.34 -9.15
N LYS A 214 -17.01 -16.15 -8.70
CA LYS A 214 -18.39 -15.70 -8.44
C LYS A 214 -18.38 -14.54 -7.44
N ARG A 215 -19.00 -13.41 -7.79
CA ARG A 215 -19.17 -12.28 -6.87
C ARG A 215 -20.23 -12.63 -5.82
N SER A 216 -20.21 -11.93 -4.69
CA SER A 216 -21.22 -12.12 -3.62
C SER A 216 -22.65 -11.83 -4.09
N ASP A 217 -22.76 -10.99 -5.11
CA ASP A 217 -23.95 -10.32 -5.59
C ASP A 217 -24.57 -11.04 -6.81
N ASP A 218 -23.79 -11.85 -7.52
CA ASP A 218 -24.25 -12.63 -8.68
C ASP A 218 -25.02 -13.89 -8.24
N THR A 219 -26.04 -14.26 -9.00
CA THR A 219 -26.60 -15.61 -8.94
C THR A 219 -25.63 -16.62 -9.57
N TYR A 220 -25.77 -17.91 -9.22
CA TYR A 220 -24.97 -18.96 -9.85
C TYR A 220 -25.21 -19.08 -11.36
N VAL A 221 -26.40 -18.69 -11.83
CA VAL A 221 -26.76 -18.69 -13.25
C VAL A 221 -26.00 -17.59 -13.98
N GLU A 222 -25.98 -16.36 -13.45
CA GLU A 222 -25.26 -15.24 -14.05
C GLU A 222 -23.75 -15.49 -14.11
N PHE A 223 -23.18 -16.08 -13.05
CA PHE A 223 -21.77 -16.47 -13.05
C PHE A 223 -21.46 -17.56 -14.08
N ALA A 224 -22.35 -18.54 -14.26
CA ALA A 224 -22.17 -19.58 -15.27
C ALA A 224 -22.21 -19.00 -16.70
N THR A 225 -23.15 -18.10 -16.98
CA THR A 225 -23.25 -17.40 -18.28
C THR A 225 -22.02 -16.54 -18.54
N GLU A 226 -21.51 -15.81 -17.53
CA GLU A 226 -20.28 -15.03 -17.69
C GLU A 226 -19.06 -15.91 -17.97
N LYS A 227 -18.94 -17.05 -17.27
CA LYS A 227 -17.90 -18.06 -17.50
C LYS A 227 -17.96 -18.64 -18.91
N GLU A 228 -19.15 -18.97 -19.40
CA GLU A 228 -19.39 -19.50 -20.74
C GLU A 228 -18.99 -18.48 -21.81
N ASN A 229 -19.46 -17.23 -21.69
CA ASN A 229 -19.12 -16.16 -22.63
C ASN A 229 -17.61 -15.91 -22.71
N LEU A 230 -16.91 -15.87 -21.57
CA LEU A 230 -15.45 -15.68 -21.55
C LEU A 230 -14.70 -16.84 -22.24
N PHE A 231 -15.21 -18.06 -22.12
CA PHE A 231 -14.65 -19.22 -22.81
C PHE A 231 -14.90 -19.18 -24.31
N ASP A 232 -16.12 -18.83 -24.71
CA ASP A 232 -16.50 -18.72 -26.12
C ASP A 232 -15.72 -17.61 -26.81
N TRP A 233 -15.57 -16.43 -26.18
CA TRP A 233 -14.74 -15.34 -26.70
C TRP A 233 -13.27 -15.76 -26.84
N TRP A 234 -12.73 -16.52 -25.88
CA TRP A 234 -11.38 -17.07 -26.00
C TRP A 234 -11.25 -18.05 -27.18
N CYS A 235 -12.25 -18.92 -27.39
CA CYS A 235 -12.26 -19.87 -28.50
C CYS A 235 -12.42 -19.18 -29.87
N VAL A 236 -13.26 -18.15 -29.97
CA VAL A 236 -13.43 -17.33 -31.16
C VAL A 236 -12.13 -16.60 -31.51
N SER A 237 -11.48 -15.99 -30.52
CA SER A 237 -10.20 -15.27 -30.68
C SER A 237 -9.05 -16.18 -31.13
N LYS A 238 -9.12 -17.49 -30.85
CA LYS A 238 -8.13 -18.50 -31.30
C LYS A 238 -8.56 -19.24 -32.57
N GLU A 239 -9.59 -18.75 -33.27
CA GLU A 239 -10.12 -19.36 -34.50
C GLU A 239 -10.38 -20.88 -34.37
N VAL A 240 -10.84 -21.28 -33.18
CA VAL A 240 -11.13 -22.69 -32.87
C VAL A 240 -12.37 -23.15 -33.63
N GLY A 241 -13.42 -22.32 -33.69
CA GLY A 241 -14.70 -22.67 -34.32
C GLY A 241 -15.29 -23.96 -33.73
N GLU A 242 -15.81 -24.84 -34.58
CA GLU A 242 -16.29 -26.18 -34.20
C GLU A 242 -15.19 -27.27 -34.25
N ASP A 243 -13.92 -26.89 -34.42
CA ASP A 243 -12.81 -27.83 -34.53
C ASP A 243 -12.36 -28.32 -33.14
N PHE A 244 -12.88 -29.48 -32.76
CA PHE A 244 -12.51 -30.16 -31.51
C PHE A 244 -11.00 -30.43 -31.39
N HIS A 245 -10.30 -30.67 -32.51
CA HIS A 245 -8.87 -30.94 -32.47
C HIS A 245 -8.09 -29.67 -32.10
N LYS A 246 -8.45 -28.51 -32.68
CA LYS A 246 -7.88 -27.22 -32.29
C LYS A 246 -8.15 -26.88 -30.82
N LEU A 247 -9.40 -27.08 -30.35
CA LEU A 247 -9.74 -26.86 -28.95
C LEU A 247 -8.90 -27.74 -28.01
N ARG A 248 -8.76 -29.01 -28.37
CA ARG A 248 -7.95 -29.98 -27.62
C ARG A 248 -6.48 -29.55 -27.56
N GLN A 249 -5.89 -29.12 -28.68
CA GLN A 249 -4.50 -28.64 -28.69
C GLN A 249 -4.34 -27.36 -27.87
N LEU A 250 -5.28 -26.42 -27.96
CA LEU A 250 -5.30 -25.19 -27.18
C LEU A 250 -5.26 -25.47 -25.67
N ILE A 251 -6.13 -26.36 -25.18
CA ILE A 251 -6.18 -26.73 -23.76
C ILE A 251 -4.95 -27.53 -23.32
N LEU A 252 -4.44 -28.44 -24.15
CA LEU A 252 -3.27 -29.25 -23.80
C LEU A 252 -1.98 -28.44 -23.76
N LEU A 253 -1.79 -27.53 -24.71
CA LEU A 253 -0.63 -26.63 -24.77
C LEU A 253 -0.61 -25.68 -23.56
N GLU A 254 -1.80 -25.25 -23.15
CA GLU A 254 -2.02 -24.47 -21.93
C GLU A 254 -1.61 -25.21 -20.66
N GLU A 255 -2.08 -26.43 -20.46
CA GLU A 255 -1.68 -27.25 -19.30
C GLU A 255 -0.17 -27.57 -19.35
N PHE A 256 0.38 -27.84 -20.53
CA PHE A 256 1.81 -28.07 -20.70
C PHE A 256 2.66 -26.87 -20.31
N LYS A 257 2.27 -25.65 -20.71
CA LYS A 257 2.94 -24.40 -20.29
C LYS A 257 2.96 -24.22 -18.78
N LEU A 258 1.93 -24.68 -18.06
CA LEU A 258 1.89 -24.64 -16.60
C LEU A 258 2.89 -25.60 -15.94
N CYS A 259 3.22 -26.70 -16.60
CA CYS A 259 4.13 -27.73 -16.09
C CYS A 259 5.62 -27.45 -16.36
N VAL A 260 5.96 -26.45 -17.18
CA VAL A 260 7.35 -26.10 -17.52
C VAL A 260 7.83 -24.84 -16.79
N HIS A 261 9.15 -24.69 -16.69
CA HIS A 261 9.80 -23.54 -16.03
C HIS A 261 9.37 -22.20 -16.65
N VAL A 262 9.38 -21.12 -15.87
CA VAL A 262 8.92 -19.79 -16.32
C VAL A 262 9.66 -19.31 -17.56
N ASP A 263 10.97 -19.55 -17.66
CA ASP A 263 11.77 -19.14 -18.82
C ASP A 263 11.39 -19.92 -20.09
N ILE A 264 11.13 -21.23 -19.96
CA ILE A 264 10.65 -22.07 -21.06
C ILE A 264 9.24 -21.62 -21.47
N ARG A 265 8.39 -21.29 -20.49
CA ARG A 265 7.04 -20.77 -20.76
C ARG A 265 7.10 -19.47 -21.56
N CYS A 266 7.92 -18.50 -21.15
CA CYS A 266 8.11 -17.25 -21.88
C CYS A 266 8.64 -17.50 -23.30
N TYR A 267 9.62 -18.39 -23.46
CA TYR A 267 10.13 -18.77 -24.77
C TYR A 267 9.05 -19.39 -25.67
N LEU A 268 8.23 -20.31 -25.14
CA LEU A 268 7.13 -20.92 -25.89
C LEU A 268 6.01 -19.92 -26.25
N GLU A 269 5.81 -18.88 -25.44
CA GLU A 269 4.88 -17.79 -25.71
C GLU A 269 5.41 -16.88 -26.84
N GLU A 270 6.70 -16.57 -26.84
CA GLU A 270 7.37 -15.82 -27.92
C GLU A 270 7.31 -16.55 -29.28
N GLN A 271 7.46 -17.88 -29.28
CA GLN A 271 7.43 -18.70 -30.50
C GLN A 271 6.01 -18.95 -31.05
N ARG A 272 4.95 -18.49 -30.38
CA ARG A 272 3.54 -18.63 -30.80
C ARG A 272 3.12 -20.06 -31.17
N VAL A 273 3.56 -21.04 -30.38
CA VAL A 273 3.34 -22.45 -30.69
C VAL A 273 1.86 -22.83 -30.59
N GLU A 274 1.35 -23.55 -31.60
CA GLU A 274 -0.07 -23.98 -31.67
C GLU A 274 -0.26 -25.47 -31.37
N GLN A 275 0.81 -26.28 -31.47
CA GLN A 275 0.76 -27.73 -31.26
C GLN A 275 1.59 -28.18 -30.06
N LEU A 276 1.03 -29.08 -29.25
CA LEU A 276 1.72 -29.60 -28.06
C LEU A 276 3.08 -30.24 -28.37
N GLN A 277 3.15 -31.04 -29.44
CA GLN A 277 4.38 -31.74 -29.84
C GLN A 277 5.51 -30.78 -30.24
N GLU A 278 5.15 -29.70 -30.92
CA GLU A 278 6.10 -28.64 -31.28
C GLU A 278 6.58 -27.90 -30.04
N ALA A 279 5.68 -27.60 -29.10
CA ALA A 279 6.03 -26.94 -27.84
C ALA A 279 6.97 -27.80 -26.99
N ALA A 280 6.76 -29.12 -26.97
CA ALA A 280 7.65 -30.06 -26.28
C ALA A 280 9.05 -30.07 -26.91
N SER A 281 9.13 -30.10 -28.25
CA SER A 281 10.41 -30.10 -28.98
C SER A 281 11.20 -28.81 -28.73
N LEU A 282 10.52 -27.65 -28.77
CA LEU A 282 11.12 -26.35 -28.49
C LEU A 282 11.56 -26.20 -27.03
N ALA A 283 10.82 -26.79 -26.09
CA ALA A 283 11.19 -26.83 -24.68
C ALA A 283 12.45 -27.68 -24.45
N ASP A 284 12.57 -28.83 -25.12
CA ASP A 284 13.76 -29.68 -25.08
C ASP A 284 14.97 -28.95 -25.68
N ASP A 285 14.81 -28.30 -26.85
CA ASP A 285 15.86 -27.52 -27.50
C ASP A 285 16.33 -26.35 -26.62
N TYR A 286 15.40 -25.63 -25.98
CA TYR A 286 15.72 -24.55 -25.05
C TYR A 286 16.49 -25.07 -23.83
N SER A 287 16.06 -26.22 -23.29
CA SER A 287 16.70 -26.86 -22.13
C SER A 287 18.12 -27.37 -22.46
N ILE A 288 18.33 -27.88 -23.67
CA ILE A 288 19.65 -28.35 -24.15
C ILE A 288 20.60 -27.17 -24.37
N THR A 289 20.10 -26.08 -24.95
CA THR A 289 20.92 -24.90 -25.29
C THR A 289 21.29 -24.05 -24.06
N HIS A 290 20.46 -24.05 -23.01
CA HIS A 290 20.63 -23.16 -21.85
C HIS A 290 21.14 -23.85 -20.56
N GLY A 291 21.40 -25.17 -20.58
CA GLY A 291 22.23 -25.87 -19.56
C GLY A 291 21.62 -26.04 -18.15
N PRO A 292 22.30 -26.78 -17.23
CA PRO A 292 21.66 -27.61 -16.22
C PRO A 292 21.46 -26.89 -14.87
N GLU A 293 20.54 -25.93 -14.79
CA GLU A 293 20.02 -25.41 -13.50
C GLU A 293 18.52 -25.64 -13.29
N PHE A 294 17.83 -26.27 -14.25
CA PHE A 294 16.40 -26.56 -14.12
C PHE A 294 16.16 -27.81 -13.27
N LYS A 295 16.33 -27.71 -11.95
CA LYS A 295 15.66 -28.63 -11.02
C LYS A 295 14.17 -28.33 -11.06
N LEU A 296 13.36 -29.33 -11.40
CA LEU A 296 11.91 -29.27 -11.30
C LEU A 296 11.49 -28.77 -9.90
N TYR A 297 11.11 -27.51 -9.80
CA TYR A 297 10.28 -27.02 -8.72
C TYR A 297 8.85 -27.49 -9.03
N GLY A 298 8.46 -28.60 -8.40
CA GLY A 298 7.07 -29.06 -8.43
C GLY A 298 6.14 -27.99 -7.87
N TYR A 299 5.11 -27.64 -8.63
CA TYR A 299 4.00 -26.85 -8.13
C TYR A 299 3.12 -27.72 -7.22
N CYS A 300 2.92 -27.25 -5.99
CA CYS A 300 1.81 -27.68 -5.14
C CYS A 300 0.50 -27.08 -5.69
N HIS A 301 -0.46 -27.93 -6.07
CA HIS A 301 -1.88 -27.58 -5.98
C HIS A 301 -2.41 -28.11 -4.64
N PRO A 302 -3.28 -27.38 -3.93
CA PRO A 302 -3.96 -27.89 -2.75
C PRO A 302 -4.96 -28.95 -3.20
N ASP A 303 -4.65 -30.21 -2.92
CA ASP A 303 -5.55 -31.24 -2.42
C ASP A 303 -4.82 -32.58 -2.48
N ASN A 304 -4.79 -33.27 -1.34
CA ASN A 304 -4.16 -34.57 -1.16
C ASN A 304 -4.59 -35.57 -2.23
N PHE A 305 -3.64 -36.13 -2.98
CA PHE A 305 -3.71 -37.52 -3.43
C PHE A 305 -2.29 -38.10 -3.47
N GLU A 306 -2.02 -39.02 -2.53
CA GLU A 306 -0.93 -39.98 -2.65
C GLU A 306 -1.14 -40.81 -3.91
N VAL A 307 -0.15 -40.84 -4.80
CA VAL A 307 0.05 -41.97 -5.71
C VAL A 307 1.53 -42.33 -5.68
N SER A 308 1.81 -43.39 -4.93
CA SER A 308 3.05 -44.15 -4.87
C SER A 308 3.53 -44.58 -6.26
N GLU A 309 4.83 -44.39 -6.51
CA GLU A 309 5.55 -44.84 -7.70
C GLU A 309 5.37 -46.35 -7.94
N MET A 310 4.72 -46.71 -9.05
CA MET A 310 4.75 -48.08 -9.59
C MET A 310 5.64 -48.11 -10.83
N THR A 311 6.90 -48.52 -10.61
CA THR A 311 7.80 -48.96 -11.68
C THR A 311 7.38 -50.36 -12.13
N LEU A 312 6.93 -50.48 -13.38
CA LEU A 312 6.65 -51.74 -14.08
C LEU A 312 7.94 -52.52 -14.33
N LYS A 313 8.12 -53.71 -13.70
CA LYS A 313 8.80 -54.86 -14.33
C LYS A 313 8.24 -56.21 -13.85
N LYS A 314 7.68 -56.93 -14.83
CA LYS A 314 7.64 -58.40 -15.07
C LYS A 314 6.78 -59.31 -14.17
N ASN A 315 5.79 -59.92 -14.85
CA ASN A 315 5.38 -61.33 -14.88
C ASN A 315 5.53 -62.18 -13.60
N GLU A 316 4.42 -62.75 -13.11
CA GLU A 316 4.07 -64.18 -13.32
C GLU A 316 2.76 -64.57 -12.58
N ASN A 317 1.86 -65.21 -13.32
CA ASN A 317 1.02 -66.36 -12.97
C ASN A 317 0.10 -66.41 -11.72
N THR A 318 -1.19 -66.55 -12.05
CA THR A 318 -2.17 -67.56 -11.58
C THR A 318 -2.74 -67.54 -10.15
N SER A 319 -4.08 -67.63 -10.13
CA SER A 319 -4.93 -68.54 -9.34
C SER A 319 -5.98 -67.87 -8.43
N THR A 320 -7.22 -67.90 -8.93
CA THR A 320 -8.46 -68.36 -8.28
C THR A 320 -8.45 -68.57 -6.75
N LEU A 321 -9.44 -68.02 -6.04
CA LEU A 321 -10.56 -68.79 -5.44
C LEU A 321 -11.55 -67.91 -4.66
N ASN A 322 -12.83 -68.10 -5.01
CA ASN A 322 -14.06 -67.86 -4.26
C ASN A 322 -13.95 -68.12 -2.74
N GLN A 323 -14.75 -67.43 -1.91
CA GLN A 323 -16.04 -67.96 -1.42
C GLN A 323 -16.78 -67.00 -0.46
N ASN A 324 -18.10 -67.09 -0.58
CA ASN A 324 -19.17 -66.41 0.15
C ASN A 324 -19.24 -66.77 1.64
N SER A 325 -19.88 -65.91 2.46
CA SER A 325 -21.26 -66.12 3.00
C SER A 325 -21.49 -65.65 4.45
N ASN A 326 -22.53 -64.81 4.59
CA ASN A 326 -23.60 -64.72 5.60
C ASN A 326 -23.37 -65.20 7.06
N SER A 327 -23.70 -64.34 8.04
CA SER A 327 -24.95 -64.40 8.86
C SER A 327 -24.82 -63.77 10.27
N THR A 328 -25.78 -62.90 10.61
CA THR A 328 -26.26 -62.50 11.97
C THR A 328 -27.31 -63.51 12.49
N PRO A 329 -27.93 -63.41 13.71
CA PRO A 329 -27.84 -62.47 14.87
C PRO A 329 -27.68 -63.22 16.24
N THR A 330 -27.63 -62.63 17.45
CA THR A 330 -28.78 -62.21 18.32
C THR A 330 -28.30 -61.85 19.77
N ALA A 331 -29.05 -60.95 20.44
CA ALA A 331 -29.35 -60.83 21.88
C ALA A 331 -28.51 -59.95 22.86
N ALA A 332 -29.21 -59.01 23.51
CA ALA A 332 -28.86 -58.13 24.66
C ALA A 332 -29.31 -58.79 26.01
N PRO A 333 -29.22 -58.21 27.27
CA PRO A 333 -29.65 -56.84 27.68
C PRO A 333 -28.97 -56.20 28.95
N ASN A 334 -29.59 -55.10 29.42
CA ASN A 334 -29.53 -54.36 30.72
C ASN A 334 -28.62 -53.12 30.79
N GLN A 335 -29.15 -51.88 30.75
CA GLN A 335 -29.99 -51.12 31.72
C GLN A 335 -29.22 -50.53 32.91
N SER A 336 -29.07 -49.20 32.92
CA SER A 336 -29.59 -48.35 34.01
C SER A 336 -29.63 -46.86 33.60
N SER A 337 -30.85 -46.35 33.69
CA SER A 337 -31.34 -44.98 33.55
C SER A 337 -31.04 -44.13 34.78
N THR A 338 -31.08 -42.79 34.68
CA THR A 338 -32.09 -41.94 35.36
C THR A 338 -32.13 -40.55 34.72
N THR A 339 -33.34 -40.19 34.28
CA THR A 339 -33.83 -38.94 33.72
C THR A 339 -34.32 -38.04 34.88
N ILE A 340 -34.54 -36.73 34.77
CA ILE A 340 -35.86 -36.13 34.49
C ILE A 340 -35.75 -34.59 34.55
N SER A 341 -36.43 -33.99 33.59
CA SER A 341 -36.88 -32.62 33.31
C SER A 341 -37.44 -31.75 34.45
N SER A 342 -37.44 -30.43 34.25
CA SER A 342 -38.65 -29.61 34.44
C SER A 342 -38.64 -28.34 33.60
N SER A 343 -39.86 -27.92 33.25
CA SER A 343 -40.25 -27.00 32.20
C SER A 343 -40.59 -25.59 32.70
N THR A 344 -40.81 -24.69 31.72
CA THR A 344 -41.74 -23.54 31.75
C THR A 344 -41.26 -22.23 32.38
N THR A 345 -41.02 -21.20 31.57
CA THR A 345 -41.96 -20.08 31.32
C THR A 345 -41.25 -18.93 30.59
N VAL A 346 -41.84 -18.51 29.46
CA VAL A 346 -41.44 -17.30 28.72
C VAL A 346 -42.28 -16.12 29.26
N LYS A 347 -41.61 -15.04 29.65
CA LYS A 347 -42.18 -13.68 29.77
C LYS A 347 -41.15 -12.66 29.25
N PRO A 348 -41.60 -11.57 28.61
CA PRO A 348 -40.73 -10.65 27.87
C PRO A 348 -40.01 -9.70 28.84
N ALA A 349 -38.70 -9.55 28.66
CA ALA A 349 -37.88 -8.58 29.41
C ALA A 349 -37.68 -7.32 28.58
N ALA A 350 -37.75 -6.19 29.28
CA ALA A 350 -37.81 -4.82 28.78
C ALA A 350 -36.53 -4.33 28.07
N ASP A 351 -36.72 -3.31 27.23
CA ASP A 351 -35.67 -2.50 26.60
C ASP A 351 -34.66 -1.95 27.62
N ASN A 352 -33.42 -2.44 27.55
CA ASN A 352 -32.25 -1.76 28.10
C ASN A 352 -31.40 -1.22 26.92
N PRO A 353 -31.13 0.10 26.84
CA PRO A 353 -30.34 0.70 25.76
C PRO A 353 -28.83 0.71 26.08
N GLU A 354 -28.28 -0.40 26.55
CA GLU A 354 -26.84 -0.58 26.74
C GLU A 354 -26.45 -1.94 26.16
N GLU A 355 -26.17 -1.95 24.85
CA GLU A 355 -25.49 -3.07 24.20
C GLU A 355 -23.99 -2.76 24.21
N ASP A 356 -23.25 -3.60 24.94
CA ASP A 356 -21.81 -3.59 25.07
C ASP A 356 -21.11 -3.53 23.70
N ASP A 357 -20.32 -2.49 23.50
CA ASP A 357 -19.33 -2.46 22.43
C ASP A 357 -18.37 -3.65 22.65
N VAL A 358 -18.37 -4.65 21.77
CA VAL A 358 -17.19 -5.50 21.57
C VAL A 358 -16.06 -4.60 21.09
N GLU A 359 -15.25 -4.10 22.03
CA GLU A 359 -14.17 -3.17 21.75
C GLU A 359 -13.18 -3.85 20.79
N ALA A 360 -12.99 -3.30 19.58
CA ALA A 360 -11.86 -3.67 18.75
C ALA A 360 -10.60 -3.33 19.54
N THR A 361 -9.87 -4.38 19.86
CA THR A 361 -8.70 -4.32 20.73
C THR A 361 -7.60 -3.50 20.03
N LYS A 362 -6.67 -2.87 20.79
CA LYS A 362 -5.54 -2.13 20.18
C LYS A 362 -4.72 -3.05 19.25
N GLU A 363 -4.73 -4.32 19.56
CA GLU A 363 -4.24 -5.49 18.86
C GLU A 363 -4.86 -5.60 17.46
N ASP A 364 -6.18 -5.65 17.34
CA ASP A 364 -6.89 -5.71 16.06
C ASP A 364 -6.59 -4.49 15.18
N ALA A 365 -6.54 -3.32 15.79
CA ALA A 365 -6.22 -2.07 15.11
C ALA A 365 -4.78 -2.06 14.56
N SER A 366 -3.82 -2.61 15.32
CA SER A 366 -2.44 -2.75 14.89
C SER A 366 -2.30 -3.75 13.75
N TYR A 367 -2.97 -4.90 13.85
CA TYR A 367 -2.96 -5.93 12.81
C TYR A 367 -3.54 -5.41 11.48
N LEU A 368 -4.70 -4.76 11.53
CA LEU A 368 -5.31 -4.15 10.34
C LEU A 368 -4.39 -3.13 9.66
N ARG A 369 -3.72 -2.26 10.42
CA ARG A 369 -2.74 -1.30 9.86
C ARG A 369 -1.64 -2.02 9.09
N LYS A 370 -1.20 -3.17 9.57
CA LYS A 370 -0.11 -3.90 8.96
C LYS A 370 -0.55 -4.73 7.75
N ILE A 371 -1.77 -5.29 7.73
CA ILE A 371 -2.35 -5.96 6.54
C ILE A 371 -2.53 -4.96 5.39
N LEU A 372 -3.07 -3.78 5.71
CA LEU A 372 -3.48 -2.83 4.69
C LEU A 372 -2.29 -2.12 4.03
N ARG A 373 -1.10 -2.12 4.63
CA ARG A 373 0.03 -1.31 4.14
C ARG A 373 0.80 -1.99 3.02
N SER A 374 0.82 -1.32 1.86
CA SER A 374 1.65 -1.69 0.71
C SER A 374 2.89 -0.81 0.52
N LYS A 375 2.97 0.38 1.14
CA LYS A 375 4.07 1.36 0.98
C LYS A 375 4.50 2.03 2.30
N LEU A 376 5.72 2.57 2.31
CA LEU A 376 6.27 3.36 3.43
C LEU A 376 5.52 4.69 3.61
N VAL A 377 5.37 5.13 4.86
CA VAL A 377 4.88 6.46 5.23
C VAL A 377 6.05 7.43 5.23
N THR A 378 6.02 8.44 4.35
CA THR A 378 7.01 9.53 4.32
C THR A 378 6.73 10.56 5.42
N THR A 379 7.61 10.65 6.42
CA THR A 379 7.49 11.63 7.51
C THR A 379 8.37 12.85 7.22
N LYS A 380 7.77 14.04 7.13
CA LYS A 380 8.50 15.32 6.98
C LYS A 380 9.10 15.80 8.32
N THR A 381 8.46 15.46 9.44
CA THR A 381 8.86 15.87 10.81
C THR A 381 10.28 15.40 11.16
N ASP A 382 11.05 16.27 11.80
CA ASP A 382 12.40 15.93 12.25
C ASP A 382 12.38 14.97 13.45
N LEU A 383 13.31 14.01 13.40
CA LEU A 383 13.51 13.04 14.46
C LEU A 383 14.39 13.66 15.54
N GLU A 384 13.94 13.57 16.79
CA GLU A 384 14.71 13.94 17.95
C GLU A 384 15.45 12.71 18.47
N VAL A 385 16.78 12.80 18.62
CA VAL A 385 17.61 11.72 19.14
C VAL A 385 18.12 12.13 20.53
N LEU A 386 17.57 11.49 21.56
CA LEU A 386 17.95 11.69 22.95
C LEU A 386 18.96 10.61 23.36
N ARG A 387 20.10 11.06 23.88
CA ARG A 387 21.24 10.21 24.28
C ARG A 387 21.70 10.55 25.68
N LYS A 388 22.29 9.57 26.36
CA LYS A 388 22.92 9.77 27.68
C LYS A 388 24.17 10.66 27.59
N ASP A 389 24.93 10.54 26.50
CA ASP A 389 26.04 11.44 26.16
C ASP A 389 25.66 12.31 24.94
N PRO A 390 25.40 13.62 25.13
CA PRO A 390 25.07 14.55 24.04
C PRO A 390 26.22 14.81 23.06
N ARG A 391 27.47 14.45 23.40
CA ARG A 391 28.66 14.75 22.60
C ARG A 391 29.03 13.64 21.61
N SER A 392 28.37 12.48 21.70
CA SER A 392 28.58 11.38 20.78
C SER A 392 28.04 11.73 19.38
N PRO A 393 28.84 11.58 18.29
CA PRO A 393 28.44 11.98 16.95
C PRO A 393 27.20 11.24 16.46
N LEU A 394 26.30 11.98 15.80
CA LEU A 394 25.13 11.42 15.12
C LEU A 394 25.56 10.88 13.76
N TYR A 395 25.42 9.57 13.57
CA TYR A 395 25.67 8.92 12.29
C TYR A 395 24.34 8.78 11.55
N PHE A 396 24.30 9.32 10.34
CA PHE A 396 23.19 9.18 9.41
C PHE A 396 23.71 8.45 8.17
N VAL A 397 22.95 7.47 7.69
CA VAL A 397 23.22 6.81 6.41
C VAL A 397 22.17 7.23 5.39
N LYS A 398 22.53 7.25 4.11
CA LYS A 398 21.60 7.58 3.01
C LYS A 398 21.28 6.37 2.14
N THR A 399 22.10 5.34 2.18
CA THR A 399 21.91 4.10 1.43
C THR A 399 22.12 2.88 2.33
N PHE A 400 21.53 1.74 1.96
CA PHE A 400 21.78 0.48 2.67
C PHE A 400 23.23 -0.02 2.51
N ASN A 401 23.91 0.40 1.44
CA ASN A 401 25.33 0.09 1.23
C ASN A 401 26.23 0.73 2.29
N ASP A 402 25.85 1.90 2.82
CA ASP A 402 26.61 2.60 3.84
C ASP A 402 26.59 1.89 5.21
N LEU A 403 25.69 0.92 5.40
CA LEU A 403 25.53 0.16 6.65
C LEU A 403 26.48 -1.03 6.78
N ASN A 404 27.29 -1.31 5.74
CA ASN A 404 28.23 -2.43 5.70
C ASN A 404 27.59 -3.77 6.10
N LEU A 405 26.41 -4.04 5.53
CA LEU A 405 25.64 -5.27 5.77
C LEU A 405 26.32 -6.49 5.11
N LYS A 406 26.01 -7.68 5.63
CA LYS A 406 26.38 -8.94 4.95
C LYS A 406 25.81 -8.94 3.51
N PRO A 407 26.58 -9.34 2.47
CA PRO A 407 26.13 -9.26 1.08
C PRO A 407 24.79 -9.95 0.80
N GLU A 408 24.55 -11.10 1.45
CA GLU A 408 23.33 -11.88 1.33
C GLU A 408 22.13 -11.12 1.93
N LEU A 409 22.34 -10.46 3.06
CA LEU A 409 21.33 -9.66 3.73
C LEU A 409 20.99 -8.40 2.91
N LEU A 410 22.02 -7.71 2.38
CA LEU A 410 21.85 -6.56 1.51
C LEU A 410 21.06 -6.92 0.24
N ARG A 411 21.36 -8.07 -0.38
CA ARG A 411 20.60 -8.59 -1.52
C ARG A 411 19.14 -8.87 -1.14
N GLY A 412 18.89 -9.38 0.07
CA GLY A 412 17.56 -9.59 0.62
C GLY A 412 16.76 -8.30 0.77
N VAL A 413 17.39 -7.25 1.29
CA VAL A 413 16.81 -5.90 1.41
C VAL A 413 16.37 -5.37 0.03
N TYR A 414 17.25 -5.44 -0.98
CA TYR A 414 16.90 -4.98 -2.33
C TYR A 414 15.83 -5.84 -3.01
N ALA A 415 15.84 -7.16 -2.81
CA ALA A 415 14.82 -8.05 -3.38
C ALA A 415 13.41 -7.82 -2.79
N MET A 416 13.32 -7.17 -1.63
CA MET A 416 12.05 -6.71 -1.06
C MET A 416 11.57 -5.37 -1.64
N GLY A 417 12.34 -4.75 -2.54
CA GLY A 417 12.04 -3.45 -3.14
C GLY A 417 12.43 -2.26 -2.26
N PHE A 418 13.40 -2.42 -1.35
CA PHE A 418 13.90 -1.32 -0.52
C PHE A 418 15.14 -0.68 -1.17
N ASP A 419 14.93 0.40 -1.93
CA ASP A 419 16.01 1.12 -2.63
C ASP A 419 16.88 1.96 -1.67
N ALA A 420 16.25 2.59 -0.68
CA ALA A 420 16.91 3.45 0.30
C ALA A 420 16.26 3.33 1.69
N PRO A 421 17.03 3.55 2.78
CA PRO A 421 16.49 3.57 4.14
C PRO A 421 15.46 4.68 4.33
N SER A 422 14.40 4.42 5.11
CA SER A 422 13.45 5.44 5.55
C SER A 422 14.06 6.37 6.61
N LYS A 423 13.48 7.56 6.85
CA LYS A 423 14.00 8.55 7.83
C LYS A 423 14.32 7.94 9.22
N ILE A 424 13.45 7.05 9.71
CA ILE A 424 13.71 6.33 10.98
C ILE A 424 14.84 5.31 10.85
N GLN A 425 14.97 4.63 9.72
CA GLN A 425 16.06 3.68 9.44
C GLN A 425 17.41 4.39 9.28
N GLU A 426 17.45 5.53 8.58
CA GLU A 426 18.66 6.36 8.40
C GLU A 426 19.27 6.76 9.75
N THR A 427 18.42 7.00 10.74
CA THR A 427 18.80 7.42 12.10
C THR A 427 19.04 6.22 13.02
N ALA A 428 18.19 5.19 12.96
CA ALA A 428 18.23 4.07 13.87
C ALA A 428 19.31 3.04 13.49
N LEU A 429 19.40 2.64 12.21
CA LEU A 429 20.25 1.54 11.76
C LEU A 429 21.75 1.74 12.09
N PRO A 430 22.36 2.92 11.91
CA PRO A 430 23.75 3.11 12.28
C PRO A 430 24.01 2.86 13.77
N THR A 431 23.06 3.25 14.62
CA THR A 431 23.15 3.03 16.08
C THR A 431 22.84 1.58 16.45
N LEU A 432 21.85 0.96 15.80
CA LEU A 432 21.46 -0.43 16.04
C LEU A 432 22.57 -1.42 15.65
N LEU A 433 23.30 -1.14 14.57
CA LEU A 433 24.38 -1.98 14.04
C LEU A 433 25.76 -1.63 14.61
N ALA A 434 25.88 -0.54 15.37
CA ALA A 434 27.15 -0.13 15.98
C ALA A 434 27.69 -1.18 16.97
N ASN A 435 29.01 -1.18 17.14
CA ASN A 435 29.71 -1.94 18.17
C ASN A 435 30.44 -0.99 19.13
N PRO A 436 30.36 -1.18 20.45
CA PRO A 436 29.56 -2.21 21.14
C PRO A 436 28.04 -2.03 20.94
N PRO A 437 27.21 -3.09 21.10
CA PRO A 437 25.77 -3.00 20.91
C PRO A 437 25.14 -1.97 21.85
N VAL A 438 24.17 -1.22 21.34
CA VAL A 438 23.49 -0.15 22.09
C VAL A 438 21.98 -0.44 22.17
N ASN A 439 21.43 -0.29 23.36
CA ASN A 439 19.99 -0.42 23.60
C ASN A 439 19.23 0.77 23.00
N MET A 440 18.01 0.53 22.53
CA MET A 440 17.22 1.56 21.85
C MET A 440 15.74 1.52 22.22
N ILE A 441 15.17 2.72 22.39
CA ILE A 441 13.72 2.92 22.39
C ILE A 441 13.41 3.83 21.20
N ALA A 442 12.61 3.36 20.25
CA ALA A 442 12.31 4.09 19.02
C ALA A 442 10.80 4.35 18.89
N GLN A 443 10.44 5.63 18.89
CA GLN A 443 9.13 6.12 18.50
C GLN A 443 9.14 6.37 17.01
N SER A 444 8.20 5.73 16.33
CA SER A 444 7.83 6.24 15.02
C SER A 444 6.42 5.82 14.70
N GLN A 445 5.75 6.54 13.80
CA GLN A 445 4.44 6.13 13.32
C GLN A 445 4.52 4.73 12.72
N SER A 446 3.43 3.97 12.78
CA SER A 446 3.37 2.68 12.08
C SER A 446 3.59 2.92 10.58
N GLY A 447 4.24 1.99 9.87
CA GLY A 447 4.49 2.13 8.42
C GLY A 447 5.70 2.96 8.02
N THR A 448 6.48 3.47 8.97
CA THR A 448 7.74 4.20 8.71
C THR A 448 8.95 3.29 8.52
N GLY A 449 8.79 1.96 8.58
CA GLY A 449 9.89 1.01 8.39
C GLY A 449 10.53 0.46 9.68
N LYS A 450 9.88 0.62 10.84
CA LYS A 450 10.35 0.07 12.14
C LYS A 450 10.63 -1.44 12.09
N THR A 451 9.69 -2.22 11.54
CA THR A 451 9.82 -3.68 11.43
C THR A 451 11.06 -4.08 10.65
N ALA A 452 11.29 -3.46 9.49
CA ALA A 452 12.50 -3.70 8.71
C ALA A 452 13.77 -3.29 9.47
N ALA A 453 13.76 -2.21 10.26
CA ALA A 453 14.93 -1.81 11.04
C ALA A 453 15.37 -2.87 12.07
N PHE A 454 14.45 -3.38 12.90
CA PHE A 454 14.82 -4.37 13.91
C PHE A 454 15.03 -5.77 13.33
N VAL A 455 14.31 -6.15 12.26
CA VAL A 455 14.56 -7.40 11.54
C VAL A 455 15.96 -7.40 10.93
N LEU A 456 16.35 -6.30 10.28
CA LEU A 456 17.71 -6.13 9.74
C LEU A 456 18.76 -6.22 10.84
N THR A 457 18.47 -5.67 12.02
CA THR A 457 19.36 -5.75 13.19
C THR A 457 19.51 -7.19 13.67
N MET A 458 18.42 -7.93 13.85
CA MET A 458 18.47 -9.35 14.22
C MET A 458 19.29 -10.17 13.22
N LEU A 459 19.00 -10.04 11.92
CA LEU A 459 19.71 -10.79 10.87
C LEU A 459 21.20 -10.42 10.78
N SER A 460 21.55 -9.17 11.06
CA SER A 460 22.95 -8.72 11.09
C SER A 460 23.72 -9.33 12.27
N ARG A 461 23.06 -9.50 13.42
CA ARG A 461 23.66 -9.98 14.68
C ARG A 461 23.77 -11.50 14.77
N VAL A 462 22.94 -12.25 14.06
CA VAL A 462 22.96 -13.73 14.08
C VAL A 462 24.30 -14.27 13.54
N ASP A 463 24.86 -15.23 14.27
CA ASP A 463 25.87 -16.17 13.80
C ASP A 463 25.20 -17.45 13.30
N VAL A 464 25.33 -17.72 12.01
CA VAL A 464 24.69 -18.87 11.34
C VAL A 464 25.24 -20.22 11.80
N ASN A 465 26.45 -20.26 12.36
CA ASN A 465 27.12 -21.49 12.79
C ASN A 465 26.56 -22.03 14.10
N LEU A 466 25.92 -21.18 14.90
CA LEU A 466 25.38 -21.52 16.20
C LEU A 466 23.90 -21.90 16.08
N LYS A 467 23.60 -23.20 16.20
CA LYS A 467 22.25 -23.76 15.99
C LYS A 467 21.39 -23.72 17.26
N TYR A 468 21.22 -22.51 17.81
CA TYR A 468 20.34 -22.21 18.94
C TYR A 468 19.80 -20.77 18.83
N PRO A 469 18.69 -20.44 19.51
CA PRO A 469 18.14 -19.08 19.52
C PRO A 469 19.13 -18.03 20.04
N GLN A 470 19.38 -17.02 19.22
CA GLN A 470 20.26 -15.88 19.50
C GLN A 470 19.50 -14.55 19.48
N CYS A 471 18.37 -14.48 18.79
CA CYS A 471 17.49 -13.32 18.74
C CYS A 471 16.08 -13.71 19.18
N LEU A 472 15.47 -12.92 20.06
CA LEU A 472 14.08 -13.10 20.50
C LEU A 472 13.29 -11.82 20.21
N CYS A 473 12.22 -11.94 19.42
CA CYS A 473 11.29 -10.85 19.14
C CYS A 473 9.90 -11.17 19.70
N LEU A 474 9.36 -10.30 20.54
CA LEU A 474 8.00 -10.42 21.05
C LEU A 474 7.06 -9.46 20.32
N ALA A 475 5.92 -10.00 19.92
CA ALA A 475 4.80 -9.27 19.36
C ALA A 475 3.54 -9.48 20.22
N PRO A 476 2.64 -8.51 20.30
CA PRO A 476 1.48 -8.59 21.19
C PRO A 476 0.44 -9.63 20.74
N THR A 477 0.40 -9.98 19.45
CA THR A 477 -0.52 -11.01 18.95
C THR A 477 0.16 -12.06 18.09
N TYR A 478 -0.56 -13.17 17.92
CA TYR A 478 -0.19 -14.27 17.03
C TYR A 478 0.04 -13.76 15.60
N GLU A 479 -0.90 -12.99 15.06
CA GLU A 479 -0.88 -12.54 13.68
C GLU A 479 0.27 -11.56 13.42
N LEU A 480 0.54 -10.65 14.38
CA LEU A 480 1.69 -9.77 14.31
C LEU A 480 3.01 -10.55 14.35
N ALA A 481 3.10 -11.61 15.17
CA ALA A 481 4.28 -12.47 15.23
C ALA A 481 4.52 -13.17 13.88
N ILE A 482 3.48 -13.74 13.27
CA ILE A 482 3.57 -14.35 11.93
C ILE A 482 4.06 -13.33 10.91
N GLN A 483 3.48 -12.13 10.89
CA GLN A 483 3.86 -11.10 9.93
C GLN A 483 5.31 -10.65 10.07
N ILE A 484 5.81 -10.46 11.29
CA ILE A 484 7.22 -10.13 11.52
C ILE A 484 8.10 -11.27 11.01
N GLY A 485 7.69 -12.51 11.23
CA GLY A 485 8.39 -13.69 10.71
C GLY A 485 8.42 -13.75 9.19
N GLU A 486 7.32 -13.46 8.50
CA GLU A 486 7.31 -13.36 7.03
C GLU A 486 8.26 -12.29 6.50
N VAL A 487 8.32 -11.12 7.16
CA VAL A 487 9.27 -10.06 6.82
C VAL A 487 10.70 -10.54 7.03
N ALA A 488 10.98 -11.22 8.14
CA ALA A 488 12.29 -11.78 8.43
C ALA A 488 12.69 -12.86 7.42
N ILE A 489 11.78 -13.76 7.03
CA ILE A 489 12.02 -14.81 6.02
C ILE A 489 12.31 -14.17 4.65
N LYS A 490 11.51 -13.17 4.24
CA LYS A 490 11.72 -12.46 2.97
C LYS A 490 13.06 -11.73 2.95
N MET A 491 13.42 -11.05 4.04
CA MET A 491 14.70 -10.33 4.15
C MET A 491 15.89 -11.29 4.22
N ALA A 492 15.71 -12.47 4.84
CA ALA A 492 16.71 -13.52 4.93
C ALA A 492 16.74 -14.46 3.70
N LYS A 493 16.01 -14.16 2.62
CA LYS A 493 15.86 -15.05 1.45
C LYS A 493 17.17 -15.61 0.90
N PHE A 494 18.26 -14.85 0.96
CA PHE A 494 19.59 -15.26 0.48
C PHE A 494 20.52 -15.75 1.59
N MET A 495 20.10 -15.72 2.85
CA MET A 495 20.83 -16.25 4.01
C MET A 495 20.37 -17.69 4.29
N THR A 496 20.84 -18.65 3.48
CA THR A 496 20.36 -20.05 3.47
C THR A 496 20.47 -20.78 4.82
N ASP A 497 21.41 -20.38 5.68
CA ASP A 497 21.69 -21.04 6.96
C ASP A 497 20.97 -20.44 8.17
N VAL A 498 20.25 -19.32 7.98
CA VAL A 498 19.42 -18.70 9.02
C VAL A 498 18.06 -19.38 9.05
N LYS A 499 17.65 -19.86 10.21
CA LYS A 499 16.32 -20.41 10.47
C LYS A 499 15.57 -19.52 11.45
N ILE A 500 14.28 -19.36 11.20
CA ILE A 500 13.36 -18.54 11.99
C ILE A 500 12.29 -19.47 12.55
N GLY A 501 12.14 -19.49 13.87
CA GLY A 501 11.16 -20.27 14.60
C GLY A 501 10.07 -19.38 15.21
N PHE A 502 8.89 -19.97 15.42
CA PHE A 502 7.76 -19.29 16.04
C PHE A 502 7.45 -19.86 17.42
N ALA A 503 7.35 -18.99 18.42
CA ALA A 503 6.94 -19.30 19.79
C ALA A 503 5.54 -18.69 20.05
N VAL A 504 4.54 -19.28 19.40
CA VAL A 504 3.15 -18.79 19.40
C VAL A 504 2.18 -19.89 19.82
N ARG A 505 0.93 -19.54 20.14
CA ARG A 505 -0.09 -20.52 20.55
C ARG A 505 -0.18 -21.67 19.53
N GLY A 506 -0.17 -22.91 20.03
CA GLY A 506 -0.16 -24.12 19.20
C GLY A 506 1.22 -24.74 19.02
N THR A 507 2.30 -24.06 19.44
CA THR A 507 3.64 -24.65 19.47
C THR A 507 3.70 -25.79 20.49
N GLU A 508 4.25 -26.93 20.07
CA GLU A 508 4.47 -28.11 20.93
C GLU A 508 5.36 -27.77 22.13
N ARG A 509 5.01 -28.30 23.30
CA ARG A 509 5.70 -27.96 24.57
C ARG A 509 7.08 -28.61 24.68
N ASP A 510 7.26 -29.73 24.00
CA ASP A 510 8.49 -30.52 23.90
C ASP A 510 9.37 -30.10 22.72
N LYS A 511 8.95 -29.10 21.92
CA LYS A 511 9.78 -28.53 20.87
C LYS A 511 11.06 -27.97 21.46
N ILE A 512 12.20 -28.41 20.93
CA ILE A 512 13.50 -27.79 21.15
C ILE A 512 13.83 -26.90 19.96
N PHE A 513 14.07 -25.62 20.21
CA PHE A 513 14.41 -24.68 19.14
C PHE A 513 15.89 -24.80 18.76
N THR A 514 16.14 -24.95 17.46
CA THR A 514 17.47 -24.90 16.85
C THR A 514 17.62 -23.70 15.91
N GLU A 515 16.51 -23.00 15.68
CA GLU A 515 16.40 -21.79 14.90
C GLU A 515 17.10 -20.62 15.60
N GLN A 516 17.84 -19.80 14.87
CA GLN A 516 18.63 -18.70 15.44
C GLN A 516 17.79 -17.49 15.83
N ILE A 517 16.64 -17.31 15.20
CA ILE A 517 15.69 -16.25 15.51
C ILE A 517 14.38 -16.89 15.97
N VAL A 518 13.88 -16.46 17.13
CA VAL A 518 12.56 -16.86 17.65
C VAL A 518 11.66 -15.64 17.69
N ILE A 519 10.48 -15.74 17.09
CA ILE A 519 9.45 -14.69 17.10
C ILE A 519 8.21 -15.26 17.76
N GLY A 520 7.65 -14.55 18.74
CA GLY A 520 6.56 -15.13 19.54
C GLY A 520 5.71 -14.14 20.29
N THR A 521 4.69 -14.65 20.95
CA THR A 521 3.88 -13.90 21.91
C THR A 521 4.46 -14.05 23.32
N PRO A 522 4.35 -13.04 24.21
CA PRO A 522 5.00 -13.08 25.52
C PRO A 522 4.66 -14.31 26.36
N GLY A 523 3.39 -14.71 26.38
CA GLY A 523 2.94 -15.87 27.15
C GLY A 523 3.60 -17.18 26.69
N THR A 524 3.58 -17.45 25.37
CA THR A 524 4.15 -18.69 24.83
C THR A 524 5.67 -18.69 24.85
N ALA A 525 6.31 -17.55 24.55
CA ALA A 525 7.76 -17.42 24.65
C ALA A 525 8.27 -17.61 26.08
N LEU A 526 7.56 -17.09 27.09
CA LEU A 526 7.89 -17.30 28.50
C LEU A 526 7.75 -18.78 28.88
N ASP A 527 6.63 -19.42 28.53
CA ASP A 527 6.42 -20.83 28.83
C ASP A 527 7.49 -21.71 28.19
N LEU A 528 7.80 -21.52 26.91
CA LEU A 528 8.81 -22.30 26.20
C LEU A 528 10.22 -22.05 26.73
N GLY A 529 10.62 -20.79 26.89
CA GLY A 529 11.98 -20.43 27.32
C GLY A 529 12.27 -20.69 28.80
N TRP A 530 11.27 -20.54 29.67
CA TRP A 530 11.47 -20.66 31.13
C TRP A 530 10.92 -21.95 31.72
N LYS A 531 9.69 -22.34 31.36
CA LYS A 531 9.01 -23.48 31.98
C LYS A 531 9.37 -24.81 31.34
N PHE A 532 9.47 -24.84 30.01
CA PHE A 532 9.77 -26.06 29.25
C PHE A 532 11.24 -26.17 28.82
N ASN A 533 12.03 -25.12 29.02
CA ASN A 533 13.45 -25.07 28.66
C ASN A 533 13.69 -25.44 27.18
N ALA A 534 12.76 -25.05 26.31
CA ALA A 534 12.78 -25.27 24.86
C ALA A 534 13.93 -24.54 24.18
N PHE A 535 14.41 -23.45 24.79
CA PHE A 535 15.61 -22.71 24.42
C PHE A 535 16.15 -21.92 25.61
N ASP A 536 17.45 -21.59 25.54
CA ASP A 536 18.16 -20.92 26.62
C ASP A 536 18.08 -19.39 26.48
N LEU A 537 17.35 -18.75 27.39
CA LEU A 537 17.20 -17.28 27.44
C LEU A 537 18.51 -16.54 27.72
N GLN A 538 19.51 -17.20 28.34
CA GLN A 538 20.82 -16.60 28.60
C GLN A 538 21.68 -16.45 27.34
N LYS A 539 21.36 -17.20 26.27
CA LYS A 539 22.08 -17.16 24.99
C LYS A 539 21.51 -16.13 24.00
N ILE A 540 20.43 -15.47 24.35
CA ILE A 540 19.84 -14.40 23.54
C ILE A 540 20.78 -13.19 23.56
N SER A 541 21.23 -12.77 22.38
CA SER A 541 22.10 -11.60 22.14
C SER A 541 21.33 -10.35 21.71
N VAL A 542 20.12 -10.52 21.16
CA VAL A 542 19.22 -9.43 20.77
C VAL A 542 17.80 -9.73 21.24
N PHE A 543 17.20 -8.77 21.95
CA PHE A 543 15.82 -8.85 22.42
C PHE A 543 15.01 -7.68 21.88
N VAL A 544 13.87 -7.97 21.26
CA VAL A 544 13.01 -6.97 20.61
C VAL A 544 11.59 -7.02 21.17
N LEU A 545 11.04 -5.86 21.50
CA LEU A 545 9.63 -5.64 21.79
C LEU A 545 9.01 -4.75 20.70
N ASP A 546 8.09 -5.30 19.89
CA ASP A 546 7.32 -4.54 18.89
C ASP A 546 5.95 -4.12 19.44
N GLU A 547 5.44 -2.98 18.98
CA GLU A 547 4.15 -2.38 19.37
C GLU A 547 3.94 -2.35 20.90
N ALA A 548 4.89 -1.74 21.63
CA ALA A 548 4.88 -1.72 23.10
C ALA A 548 3.63 -1.06 23.72
N ASP A 549 3.01 -0.12 23.01
CA ASP A 549 1.72 0.52 23.35
C ASP A 549 0.53 -0.44 23.33
N VAL A 550 0.59 -1.45 22.46
CA VAL A 550 -0.35 -2.56 22.45
C VAL A 550 0.02 -3.56 23.54
N MET A 551 1.31 -3.88 23.68
CA MET A 551 1.83 -4.83 24.67
C MET A 551 1.42 -4.48 26.11
N ILE A 552 1.36 -3.19 26.47
CA ILE A 552 0.91 -2.75 27.79
C ILE A 552 -0.61 -2.84 27.96
N ALA A 553 -1.37 -2.72 26.88
CA ALA A 553 -2.84 -2.76 26.91
C ALA A 553 -3.34 -4.20 27.01
N THR A 554 -2.60 -5.17 26.46
CA THR A 554 -2.94 -6.58 26.56
C THR A 554 -2.71 -7.09 27.99
N GLN A 555 -3.75 -7.66 28.59
CA GLN A 555 -3.68 -8.17 29.96
C GLN A 555 -2.59 -9.24 30.12
N GLY A 556 -1.67 -9.02 31.06
CA GLY A 556 -0.59 -9.94 31.42
C GLY A 556 0.66 -9.88 30.53
N HIS A 557 0.61 -9.27 29.34
CA HIS A 557 1.77 -9.19 28.44
C HIS A 557 2.89 -8.31 28.97
N LYS A 558 2.56 -7.22 29.66
CA LYS A 558 3.51 -6.39 30.41
C LYS A 558 4.34 -7.23 31.40
N ASP A 559 3.66 -7.96 32.29
CA ASP A 559 4.32 -8.75 33.33
C ASP A 559 5.11 -9.93 32.74
N GLN A 560 4.58 -10.58 31.71
CA GLN A 560 5.26 -11.65 30.99
C GLN A 560 6.54 -11.16 30.31
N SER A 561 6.49 -10.00 29.66
CA SER A 561 7.65 -9.39 28.98
C SER A 561 8.74 -9.02 29.99
N ILE A 562 8.37 -8.44 31.14
CA ILE A 562 9.31 -8.14 32.23
C ILE A 562 9.94 -9.43 32.78
N ARG A 563 9.15 -10.49 32.94
CA ARG A 563 9.66 -11.80 33.39
C ARG A 563 10.64 -12.39 32.40
N ILE A 564 10.37 -12.34 31.10
CA ILE A 564 11.31 -12.78 30.07
C ILE A 564 12.61 -11.98 30.19
N GLN A 565 12.51 -10.64 30.24
CA GLN A 565 13.67 -9.76 30.34
C GLN A 565 14.60 -10.08 31.52
N ARG A 566 14.03 -10.41 32.69
CA ARG A 566 14.79 -10.78 33.89
C ARG A 566 15.62 -12.07 33.75
N HIS A 567 15.26 -12.92 32.80
CA HIS A 567 15.97 -14.18 32.53
C HIS A 567 16.89 -14.09 31.31
N LEU A 568 17.01 -12.92 30.68
CA LEU A 568 17.99 -12.69 29.61
C LEU A 568 19.37 -12.43 30.20
N GLY A 569 20.41 -12.81 29.46
CA GLY A 569 21.80 -12.43 29.74
C GLY A 569 22.13 -11.00 29.28
N GLU A 570 23.41 -10.72 29.11
CA GLU A 570 23.86 -9.47 28.48
C GLU A 570 23.45 -9.47 27.00
N CYS A 571 22.49 -8.61 26.64
CA CYS A 571 21.94 -8.56 25.29
C CYS A 571 21.57 -7.14 24.87
N GLN A 572 21.51 -6.92 23.56
CA GLN A 572 21.02 -5.69 22.98
C GLN A 572 19.48 -5.67 23.04
N MET A 573 18.91 -4.73 23.79
CA MET A 573 17.47 -4.63 24.00
C MET A 573 16.88 -3.46 23.20
N LEU A 574 15.85 -3.77 22.41
CA LEU A 574 15.20 -2.85 21.48
C LEU A 574 13.69 -2.78 21.74
N LEU A 575 13.14 -1.58 21.84
CA LEU A 575 11.71 -1.35 21.99
C LEU A 575 11.18 -0.40 20.93
N PHE A 576 10.12 -0.82 20.25
CA PHE A 576 9.44 -0.04 19.21
C PHE A 576 7.98 0.21 19.60
N SER A 577 7.54 1.45 19.44
CA SER A 577 6.16 1.85 19.72
C SER A 577 5.67 2.94 18.78
N ALA A 578 4.37 2.97 18.51
CA ALA A 578 3.73 4.09 17.84
C ALA A 578 3.48 5.26 18.81
N THR A 579 3.12 4.98 20.07
CA THR A 579 2.83 5.99 21.10
C THR A 579 3.85 5.98 22.24
N TYR A 580 3.94 7.12 22.92
CA TYR A 580 4.89 7.41 24.01
C TYR A 580 4.17 8.02 25.22
N ASP A 581 2.96 7.53 25.52
CA ASP A 581 2.28 7.92 26.75
C ASP A 581 3.12 7.57 27.98
N ALA A 582 2.77 8.17 29.13
CA ALA A 582 3.56 8.02 30.35
C ALA A 582 3.67 6.55 30.80
N GLU A 583 2.66 5.74 30.50
CA GLU A 583 2.64 4.33 30.85
C GLU A 583 3.59 3.50 29.97
N VAL A 584 3.57 3.70 28.65
CA VAL A 584 4.52 3.09 27.71
C VAL A 584 5.94 3.48 28.07
N MET A 585 6.19 4.75 28.40
CA MET A 585 7.52 5.21 28.77
C MET A 585 8.03 4.60 30.06
N LYS A 586 7.17 4.49 31.08
CA LYS A 586 7.52 3.81 32.32
C LYS A 586 7.86 2.34 32.06
N PHE A 587 7.00 1.65 31.30
CA PHE A 587 7.25 0.27 30.89
C PHE A 587 8.56 0.10 30.11
N ALA A 588 8.85 0.99 29.18
CA ALA A 588 10.07 0.95 28.39
C ALA A 588 11.32 1.16 29.25
N GLN A 589 11.26 2.06 30.23
CA GLN A 589 12.34 2.28 31.19
C GLN A 589 12.56 1.11 32.15
N ASP A 590 11.48 0.40 32.53
CA ASP A 590 11.56 -0.78 33.39
C ASP A 590 12.25 -1.96 32.69
N ILE A 591 12.17 -2.05 31.35
CA ILE A 591 12.73 -3.16 30.57
C ILE A 591 14.10 -2.82 29.98
N ILE A 592 14.27 -1.61 29.43
CA ILE A 592 15.42 -1.26 28.59
C ILE A 592 16.39 -0.37 29.38
N PRO A 593 17.53 -0.90 29.85
CA PRO A 593 18.52 -0.09 30.58
C PRO A 593 19.34 0.79 29.62
N ASN A 594 19.60 2.04 30.03
CA ASN A 594 20.44 3.02 29.29
C ASN A 594 20.16 3.13 27.77
N PRO A 595 18.91 3.38 27.34
CA PRO A 595 18.57 3.40 25.92
C PRO A 595 18.99 4.70 25.21
N VAL A 596 19.39 4.59 23.95
CA VAL A 596 19.26 5.69 22.99
C VAL A 596 17.78 5.80 22.63
N THR A 597 17.22 7.00 22.78
CA THR A 597 15.79 7.22 22.55
C THR A 597 15.61 8.04 21.27
N ILE A 598 14.95 7.49 20.27
CA ILE A 598 14.57 8.20 19.04
C ILE A 598 13.10 8.54 19.15
N ARG A 599 12.74 9.83 19.02
CA ARG A 599 11.36 10.32 19.10
C ARG A 599 10.98 11.13 17.88
N LEU A 600 9.71 11.06 17.51
CA LEU A 600 9.12 12.08 16.66
C LEU A 600 8.76 13.27 17.54
N ARG A 601 9.11 14.49 17.13
CA ARG A 601 8.53 15.68 17.75
C ARG A 601 7.00 15.58 17.64
N ARG A 602 6.30 15.91 18.72
CA ARG A 602 4.82 15.88 18.74
C ARG A 602 4.28 16.75 17.60
N GLU A 603 3.26 16.25 16.89
CA GLU A 603 2.64 16.86 15.71
C GLU A 603 1.80 18.12 16.06
N GLU A 604 2.36 19.07 16.82
CA GLU A 604 1.73 20.38 17.01
C GLU A 604 1.62 21.15 15.67
N GLU A 605 2.45 20.82 14.67
CA GLU A 605 2.43 21.41 13.32
C GLU A 605 1.26 20.93 12.41
N SER A 606 0.49 19.90 12.79
CA SER A 606 -0.55 19.33 11.90
C SER A 606 -1.88 20.09 11.90
N LEU A 607 -2.15 20.91 12.93
CA LEU A 607 -3.40 21.65 13.06
C LEU A 607 -3.46 22.88 12.14
N ASP A 608 -2.30 23.40 11.71
CA ASP A 608 -2.25 24.62 10.90
C ASP A 608 -2.87 24.42 9.50
N ASN A 609 -2.77 23.21 8.95
CA ASN A 609 -3.31 22.86 7.63
C ASN A 609 -4.74 22.31 7.71
N ILE A 610 -5.36 22.26 8.90
CA ILE A 610 -6.70 21.72 9.09
C ILE A 610 -7.64 22.86 9.48
N LYS A 611 -8.51 23.26 8.56
CA LYS A 611 -9.57 24.23 8.81
C LYS A 611 -10.69 23.56 9.60
N GLN A 612 -11.01 24.12 10.75
CA GLN A 612 -11.95 23.54 11.70
C GLN A 612 -13.23 24.37 11.75
N TYR A 613 -14.36 23.69 11.54
CA TYR A 613 -15.68 24.28 11.55
C TYR A 613 -16.62 23.51 12.49
N TYR A 614 -17.68 24.16 12.94
CA TYR A 614 -18.77 23.51 13.64
C TYR A 614 -20.13 23.96 13.12
N ILE A 615 -21.10 23.05 13.19
CA ILE A 615 -22.47 23.27 12.76
C ILE A 615 -23.39 22.94 13.92
N GLU A 616 -24.27 23.88 14.26
CA GLU A 616 -25.27 23.70 15.31
C GLU A 616 -26.49 22.98 14.75
N CYS A 617 -26.73 21.76 15.25
CA CYS A 617 -27.84 20.91 14.85
C CYS A 617 -28.78 20.64 16.02
N GLN A 618 -30.08 20.62 15.78
CA GLN A 618 -31.10 20.38 16.81
C GLN A 618 -31.41 18.90 17.03
N SER A 619 -31.24 18.08 15.99
CA SER A 619 -31.55 16.65 16.01
C SER A 619 -30.57 15.83 15.16
N GLN A 620 -30.63 14.51 15.27
CA GLN A 620 -29.81 13.61 14.45
C GLN A 620 -30.15 13.72 12.96
N ASP A 621 -31.43 13.91 12.62
CA ASP A 621 -31.88 14.19 11.25
C ASP A 621 -31.33 15.51 10.71
N ASP A 622 -31.20 16.52 11.57
CA ASP A 622 -30.64 17.82 11.23
C ASP A 622 -29.13 17.71 10.92
N LYS A 623 -28.39 16.93 11.73
CA LYS A 623 -26.99 16.57 11.43
C LYS A 623 -26.85 15.87 10.08
N PHE A 624 -27.77 14.96 9.76
CA PHE A 624 -27.77 14.27 8.46
C PHE A 624 -28.03 15.25 7.31
N LYS A 625 -29.03 16.12 7.42
CA LYS A 625 -29.32 17.14 6.40
C LYS A 625 -28.13 18.07 6.18
N ALA A 626 -27.52 18.56 7.26
CA ALA A 626 -26.32 19.38 7.17
C ALA A 626 -25.19 18.66 6.43
N LEU A 627 -24.97 17.38 6.73
CA LEU A 627 -23.98 16.55 6.05
C LEU A 627 -24.31 16.40 4.55
N SER A 628 -25.55 16.08 4.18
CA SER A 628 -25.97 15.94 2.78
C SER A 628 -25.81 17.26 2.01
N ASN A 629 -26.14 18.41 2.60
CA ASN A 629 -25.97 19.72 1.98
C ASN A 629 -24.49 20.01 1.66
N ILE A 630 -23.59 19.67 2.59
CA ILE A 630 -22.14 19.85 2.41
C ILE A 630 -21.61 18.97 1.28
N TYR A 631 -22.06 17.71 1.20
CA TYR A 631 -21.72 16.80 0.09
C TYR A 631 -22.31 17.23 -1.26
N GLY A 632 -23.48 17.89 -1.26
CA GLY A 632 -24.09 18.42 -2.47
C GLY A 632 -23.42 19.70 -2.98
N SER A 633 -22.83 20.49 -2.08
CA SER A 633 -22.30 21.83 -2.41
C SER A 633 -20.80 21.84 -2.67
N ILE A 634 -20.04 20.92 -2.06
CA ILE A 634 -18.57 20.91 -2.14
C ILE A 634 -18.09 19.66 -2.88
N SER A 635 -17.11 19.82 -3.78
CA SER A 635 -16.41 18.68 -4.38
C SER A 635 -15.49 18.04 -3.35
N ILE A 636 -16.02 17.04 -2.63
CA ILE A 636 -15.27 16.33 -1.58
C ILE A 636 -14.59 15.12 -2.23
N GLY A 637 -13.29 14.98 -2.01
CA GLY A 637 -12.52 13.82 -2.46
C GLY A 637 -12.99 12.55 -1.75
N GLN A 638 -12.54 12.36 -0.51
CA GLN A 638 -13.01 11.30 0.37
C GLN A 638 -13.16 11.84 1.79
N ALA A 639 -14.15 11.33 2.52
CA ALA A 639 -14.33 11.71 3.91
C ALA A 639 -14.48 10.54 4.87
N VAL A 640 -14.11 10.81 6.12
CA VAL A 640 -14.33 9.90 7.25
C VAL A 640 -15.31 10.55 8.22
N VAL A 641 -16.38 9.82 8.54
CA VAL A 641 -17.44 10.28 9.44
C VAL A 641 -17.41 9.44 10.73
N PHE A 642 -17.23 10.10 11.85
CA PHE A 642 -17.12 9.46 13.16
C PHE A 642 -18.41 9.59 13.96
N CYS A 643 -19.01 8.44 14.29
CA CYS A 643 -20.19 8.34 15.15
C CYS A 643 -19.82 7.82 16.55
N LYS A 644 -20.62 8.18 17.56
CA LYS A 644 -20.42 7.69 18.93
C LYS A 644 -20.80 6.22 19.08
N THR A 645 -21.93 5.81 18.50
CA THR A 645 -22.49 4.46 18.66
C THR A 645 -22.61 3.73 17.32
N ARG A 646 -22.60 2.39 17.37
CA ARG A 646 -22.83 1.52 16.19
C ARG A 646 -24.19 1.77 15.56
N LYS A 647 -25.24 1.90 16.39
CA LYS A 647 -26.60 2.19 15.94
C LYS A 647 -26.65 3.50 15.13
N SER A 648 -25.96 4.54 15.59
CA SER A 648 -25.83 5.81 14.86
C SER A 648 -25.06 5.65 13.54
N ALA A 649 -23.95 4.89 13.56
CA ALA A 649 -23.16 4.60 12.37
C ALA A 649 -23.95 3.83 11.29
N SER A 650 -24.64 2.74 11.67
CA SER A 650 -25.47 1.94 10.77
C SER A 650 -26.64 2.75 10.22
N TRP A 651 -27.34 3.50 11.08
CA TRP A 651 -28.43 4.40 10.67
C TRP A 651 -27.95 5.44 9.65
N LEU A 652 -26.80 6.06 9.89
CA LEU A 652 -26.24 7.07 8.99
C LEU A 652 -25.80 6.46 7.67
N SER A 653 -25.20 5.26 7.72
CA SER A 653 -24.81 4.51 6.52
C SER A 653 -26.01 4.19 5.64
N GLU A 654 -27.09 3.66 6.21
CA GLU A 654 -28.29 3.36 5.44
C GLU A 654 -28.88 4.61 4.78
N LYS A 655 -28.95 5.74 5.51
CA LYS A 655 -29.47 6.99 4.96
C LYS A 655 -28.60 7.54 3.83
N MET A 656 -27.29 7.64 4.06
CA MET A 656 -26.34 8.13 3.06
C MET A 656 -26.32 7.23 1.81
N SER A 657 -26.41 5.91 1.98
CA SER A 657 -26.53 4.98 0.85
C SER A 657 -27.84 5.15 0.08
N ARG A 658 -28.97 5.41 0.76
CA ARG A 658 -30.26 5.70 0.10
C ARG A 658 -30.23 6.99 -0.72
N ASP A 659 -29.47 7.99 -0.26
CA ASP A 659 -29.23 9.24 -0.99
C ASP A 659 -28.25 9.06 -2.18
N GLY A 660 -27.76 7.84 -2.43
CA GLY A 660 -26.92 7.50 -3.58
C GLY A 660 -25.42 7.66 -3.34
N HIS A 661 -24.98 7.90 -2.10
CA HIS A 661 -23.56 8.01 -1.79
C HIS A 661 -22.89 6.63 -1.69
N ALA A 662 -21.67 6.52 -2.22
CA ALA A 662 -20.83 5.34 -2.06
C ALA A 662 -20.21 5.32 -0.65
N VAL A 663 -20.82 4.54 0.25
CA VAL A 663 -20.54 4.53 1.69
C VAL A 663 -19.98 3.18 2.13
N GLY A 664 -18.88 3.22 2.88
CA GLY A 664 -18.38 2.10 3.67
C GLY A 664 -18.74 2.23 5.14
N LEU A 665 -19.28 1.18 5.75
CA LEU A 665 -19.51 1.11 7.20
C LEU A 665 -18.43 0.26 7.86
N LEU A 666 -17.61 0.86 8.72
CA LEU A 666 -16.57 0.16 9.47
C LEU A 666 -16.90 0.12 10.97
N SER A 667 -17.30 -1.06 11.44
CA SER A 667 -17.66 -1.35 12.84
C SER A 667 -16.74 -2.41 13.46
N GLY A 668 -16.68 -2.45 14.80
CA GLY A 668 -15.84 -3.38 15.56
C GLY A 668 -16.30 -4.84 15.52
N GLU A 669 -17.58 -5.11 15.23
CA GLU A 669 -18.14 -6.46 15.11
C GLU A 669 -17.74 -7.17 13.81
N LEU A 670 -17.32 -6.40 12.81
CA LEU A 670 -16.94 -6.96 11.53
C LEU A 670 -15.65 -7.79 11.70
N PRO A 671 -15.61 -9.01 11.15
CA PRO A 671 -14.39 -9.78 11.08
C PRO A 671 -13.24 -8.98 10.46
N ILE A 672 -12.01 -9.21 10.92
CA ILE A 672 -10.82 -8.47 10.48
C ILE A 672 -10.67 -8.46 8.96
N HIS A 673 -10.97 -9.58 8.27
CA HIS A 673 -10.90 -9.63 6.80
C HIS A 673 -11.90 -8.67 6.13
N GLN A 674 -13.14 -8.60 6.61
CA GLN A 674 -14.15 -7.67 6.09
C GLN A 674 -13.75 -6.22 6.36
N ARG A 675 -13.21 -5.94 7.55
CA ARG A 675 -12.66 -4.63 7.89
C ARG A 675 -11.53 -4.22 6.94
N ALA A 676 -10.64 -5.15 6.60
CA ALA A 676 -9.59 -4.93 5.63
C ALA A 676 -10.14 -4.67 4.22
N ASP A 677 -11.14 -5.45 3.78
CA ASP A 677 -11.77 -5.27 2.47
C ASP A 677 -12.46 -3.91 2.32
N ILE A 678 -13.18 -3.45 3.35
CA ILE A 678 -13.80 -2.11 3.38
C ILE A 678 -12.73 -1.03 3.27
N ILE A 679 -11.68 -1.11 4.08
CA ILE A 679 -10.61 -0.10 4.04
C ILE A 679 -9.86 -0.14 2.70
N ARG A 680 -9.71 -1.31 2.06
CA ARG A 680 -9.15 -1.43 0.70
C ARG A 680 -10.03 -0.70 -0.31
N ARG A 681 -11.33 -1.00 -0.36
CA ARG A 681 -12.28 -0.33 -1.28
C ARG A 681 -12.32 1.18 -1.06
N PHE A 682 -12.27 1.62 0.18
CA PHE A 682 -12.12 3.03 0.51
C PHE A 682 -10.81 3.58 -0.05
N ARG A 683 -9.65 2.94 0.14
CA ARG A 683 -8.38 3.42 -0.44
C ARG A 683 -8.32 3.45 -1.96
N GLU A 684 -9.04 2.55 -2.61
CA GLU A 684 -9.16 2.50 -4.07
C GLU A 684 -10.11 3.58 -4.62
N GLY A 685 -10.85 4.27 -3.75
CA GLY A 685 -11.80 5.31 -4.13
C GLY A 685 -13.19 4.80 -4.50
N ASN A 686 -13.42 3.49 -4.37
CA ASN A 686 -14.72 2.84 -4.63
C ASN A 686 -15.77 3.28 -3.60
N GLU A 687 -15.33 3.53 -2.36
CA GLU A 687 -16.14 4.16 -1.32
C GLU A 687 -15.62 5.60 -1.11
N LYS A 688 -16.51 6.59 -1.19
CA LYS A 688 -16.17 8.01 -1.00
C LYS A 688 -16.33 8.45 0.45
N VAL A 689 -17.24 7.81 1.17
CA VAL A 689 -17.55 8.12 2.56
C VAL A 689 -17.30 6.90 3.42
N LEU A 690 -16.46 7.01 4.44
CA LEU A 690 -16.25 5.96 5.42
C LEU A 690 -16.89 6.36 6.75
N ILE A 691 -17.96 5.66 7.14
CA ILE A 691 -18.65 5.86 8.42
C ILE A 691 -18.13 4.85 9.43
N THR A 692 -17.73 5.32 10.61
CA THR A 692 -17.05 4.47 11.58
C THR A 692 -17.21 4.95 13.02
N THR A 693 -16.95 4.06 13.98
CA THR A 693 -16.81 4.41 15.41
C THR A 693 -15.34 4.64 15.77
N ASN A 694 -15.07 5.27 16.92
CA ASN A 694 -13.70 5.52 17.41
C ASN A 694 -12.80 4.29 17.40
N VAL A 695 -13.40 3.17 17.76
CA VAL A 695 -12.76 1.88 17.99
C VAL A 695 -12.29 1.26 16.66
N ALA A 696 -13.10 1.39 15.61
CA ALA A 696 -12.77 0.82 14.30
C ALA A 696 -11.81 1.70 13.47
N ALA A 697 -11.70 2.99 13.80
CA ALA A 697 -11.00 3.98 12.99
C ALA A 697 -9.53 4.24 13.38
N ARG A 698 -9.09 3.82 14.56
CA ARG A 698 -7.72 4.04 15.05
C ARG A 698 -6.70 3.32 14.16
N GLY A 699 -6.13 4.02 13.18
CA GLY A 699 -5.13 3.44 12.28
C GLY A 699 -5.46 3.51 10.81
N ILE A 700 -6.63 4.04 10.45
CA ILE A 700 -6.98 4.28 9.06
C ILE A 700 -6.07 5.40 8.55
N ASP A 701 -5.10 5.00 7.75
CA ASP A 701 -4.12 5.90 7.13
C ASP A 701 -4.42 5.93 5.63
N VAL A 702 -5.12 6.99 5.21
CA VAL A 702 -5.59 7.17 3.82
C VAL A 702 -5.27 8.61 3.42
N ALA A 703 -4.25 8.76 2.57
CA ALA A 703 -3.72 10.07 2.16
C ALA A 703 -4.69 10.91 1.31
N GLN A 704 -5.78 10.30 0.84
CA GLN A 704 -6.81 10.91 0.00
C GLN A 704 -7.99 11.48 0.78
N VAL A 705 -8.00 11.35 2.11
CA VAL A 705 -9.05 11.94 2.96
C VAL A 705 -8.87 13.45 2.99
N THR A 706 -9.83 14.18 2.43
CA THR A 706 -9.87 15.64 2.39
C THR A 706 -10.72 16.21 3.54
N MET A 707 -11.69 15.43 4.01
CA MET A 707 -12.64 15.87 5.02
C MET A 707 -12.81 14.87 6.17
N VAL A 708 -12.87 15.38 7.39
CA VAL A 708 -13.23 14.61 8.58
C VAL A 708 -14.48 15.21 9.18
N VAL A 709 -15.47 14.36 9.49
CA VAL A 709 -16.72 14.78 10.12
C VAL A 709 -16.84 14.10 11.47
N ASN A 710 -16.82 14.89 12.53
CA ASN A 710 -17.25 14.46 13.85
C ASN A 710 -18.77 14.56 13.91
N PHE A 711 -19.47 13.51 13.47
CA PHE A 711 -20.93 13.44 13.57
C PHE A 711 -21.37 13.46 15.04
N ASP A 712 -20.57 12.83 15.91
CA ASP A 712 -20.63 13.03 17.35
C ASP A 712 -19.25 13.41 17.89
N LEU A 713 -19.17 14.42 18.78
CA LEU A 713 -17.92 14.81 19.42
C LEU A 713 -17.34 13.67 20.27
N PRO A 714 -16.00 13.51 20.31
CA PRO A 714 -15.37 12.49 21.12
C PRO A 714 -15.44 12.85 22.62
N THR A 715 -16.00 11.95 23.41
CA THR A 715 -16.13 12.08 24.87
C THR A 715 -15.56 10.86 25.58
N LEU A 716 -14.97 11.06 26.75
CA LEU A 716 -14.60 10.03 27.70
C LEU A 716 -15.86 9.37 28.31
N GLN A 717 -15.68 8.27 29.05
CA GLN A 717 -16.78 7.55 29.71
C GLN A 717 -17.54 8.42 30.73
N ASP A 718 -16.86 9.38 31.35
CA ASP A 718 -17.44 10.34 32.29
C ASP A 718 -18.11 11.55 31.61
N GLY A 719 -18.19 11.55 30.27
CA GLY A 719 -18.81 12.61 29.48
C GLY A 719 -17.93 13.83 29.21
N LYS A 720 -16.69 13.85 29.72
CA LYS A 720 -15.71 14.93 29.43
C LYS A 720 -15.17 14.84 28.00
N PRO A 721 -14.64 15.93 27.43
CA PRO A 721 -13.96 15.89 26.12
C PRO A 721 -12.78 14.92 26.13
N ASP A 722 -12.68 14.13 25.06
CA ASP A 722 -11.50 13.30 24.77
C ASP A 722 -10.62 14.03 23.74
N PHE A 723 -9.66 14.81 24.25
CA PHE A 723 -8.75 15.64 23.45
C PHE A 723 -7.85 14.81 22.52
N GLU A 724 -7.34 13.68 23.02
CA GLU A 724 -6.44 12.83 22.23
C GLU A 724 -7.19 12.19 21.06
N THR A 725 -8.39 11.68 21.30
CA THR A 725 -9.22 11.12 20.22
C THR A 725 -9.62 12.22 19.23
N TYR A 726 -9.95 13.43 19.69
CA TYR A 726 -10.25 14.55 18.80
C TYR A 726 -9.10 14.83 17.83
N LEU A 727 -7.88 15.01 18.36
CA LEU A 727 -6.68 15.27 17.58
C LEU A 727 -6.42 14.14 16.56
N HIS A 728 -6.57 12.88 16.99
CA HIS A 728 -6.37 11.72 16.12
C HIS A 728 -7.41 11.59 15.00
N ARG A 729 -8.65 12.04 15.23
CA ARG A 729 -9.71 12.06 14.22
C ARG A 729 -9.42 13.11 13.16
N ILE A 730 -9.20 14.35 13.56
CA ILE A 730 -8.98 15.43 12.58
C ILE A 730 -7.65 15.26 11.83
N GLY A 731 -6.63 14.67 12.48
CA GLY A 731 -5.39 14.25 11.82
C GLY A 731 -5.54 13.12 10.78
N ARG A 732 -6.75 12.65 10.46
CA ARG A 732 -7.00 11.80 9.28
C ARG A 732 -6.95 12.61 7.98
N THR A 733 -7.26 13.91 8.03
CA THR A 733 -7.09 14.85 6.92
C THR A 733 -5.84 15.73 7.13
N GLY A 734 -5.56 16.66 6.22
CA GLY A 734 -4.46 17.64 6.38
C GLY A 734 -3.06 17.03 6.23
N ARG A 735 -2.96 15.85 5.61
CA ARG A 735 -1.70 15.07 5.56
C ARG A 735 -0.78 15.54 4.43
N PHE A 736 0.52 15.39 4.64
CA PHE A 736 1.59 15.69 3.67
C PHE A 736 1.68 17.17 3.23
N GLY A 737 1.07 18.09 3.97
CA GLY A 737 1.00 19.51 3.63
C GLY A 737 -0.14 19.85 2.65
N LYS A 738 -1.12 18.94 2.51
CA LYS A 738 -2.40 19.26 1.89
C LYS A 738 -3.31 19.88 2.94
N ASP A 739 -4.19 20.76 2.51
CA ASP A 739 -5.23 21.31 3.36
C ASP A 739 -6.31 20.25 3.66
N GLY A 740 -6.87 20.34 4.85
CA GLY A 740 -7.94 19.46 5.32
C GLY A 740 -9.06 20.23 5.97
N ILE A 741 -10.27 19.67 5.91
CA ILE A 741 -11.45 20.25 6.57
C ILE A 741 -11.90 19.31 7.68
N ALA A 742 -12.13 19.86 8.87
CA ALA A 742 -12.73 19.15 9.99
C ALA A 742 -14.07 19.80 10.38
N LEU A 743 -15.15 19.04 10.28
CA LEU A 743 -16.51 19.47 10.59
C LEU A 743 -16.99 18.84 11.90
N ASN A 744 -17.53 19.67 12.79
CA ASN A 744 -18.00 19.25 14.10
C ASN A 744 -19.51 19.48 14.22
N MET A 745 -20.29 18.40 14.27
CA MET A 745 -21.74 18.48 14.43
C MET A 745 -22.08 18.58 15.92
N VAL A 746 -22.60 19.73 16.36
CA VAL A 746 -22.85 20.01 17.78
C VAL A 746 -24.33 20.27 18.06
N SER A 747 -24.82 19.79 19.19
CA SER A 747 -26.09 20.23 19.77
C SER A 747 -25.83 21.24 20.89
N ARG A 748 -26.90 21.87 21.40
CA ARG A 748 -26.80 22.82 22.53
C ARG A 748 -26.07 22.24 23.75
N ASN A 749 -26.20 20.93 23.99
CA ASN A 749 -25.59 20.28 25.15
C ASN A 749 -24.10 19.94 24.92
N THR A 750 -23.67 19.78 23.67
CA THR A 750 -22.28 19.43 23.34
C THR A 750 -21.43 20.65 22.99
N LEU A 751 -22.03 21.83 22.91
CA LEU A 751 -21.35 23.08 22.55
C LEU A 751 -20.27 23.46 23.59
N ASN A 752 -20.50 23.19 24.88
CA ASN A 752 -19.47 23.36 25.92
C ASN A 752 -18.25 22.45 25.70
N ILE A 753 -18.48 21.20 25.26
CA ILE A 753 -17.41 20.23 24.97
C ILE A 753 -16.54 20.76 23.82
N LEU A 754 -17.16 21.34 22.79
CA LEU A 754 -16.44 21.97 21.68
C LEU A 754 -15.56 23.13 22.16
N HIS A 755 -16.08 24.03 23.01
CA HIS A 755 -15.29 25.14 23.55
C HIS A 755 -14.18 24.70 24.51
N GLU A 756 -14.32 23.57 25.19
CA GLU A 756 -13.22 22.96 25.95
C GLU A 756 -12.12 22.46 25.02
N ILE A 757 -12.48 21.81 23.90
CA ILE A 757 -11.54 21.38 22.86
C ILE A 757 -10.82 22.59 22.24
N GLU A 758 -11.56 23.63 21.87
CA GLU A 758 -11.05 24.91 21.34
C GLU A 758 -10.03 25.55 22.29
N ARG A 759 -10.36 25.62 23.59
CA ARG A 759 -9.45 26.16 24.63
C ARG A 759 -8.22 25.29 24.85
N HIS A 760 -8.37 23.96 24.82
CA HIS A 760 -7.26 23.04 25.03
C HIS A 760 -6.20 23.14 23.92
N PHE A 761 -6.64 23.21 22.66
CA PHE A 761 -5.74 23.32 21.50
C PHE A 761 -5.37 24.77 21.15
N ALA A 762 -6.03 25.76 21.75
CA ALA A 762 -5.86 27.18 21.45
C ALA A 762 -6.04 27.49 19.94
N ARG A 763 -7.00 26.83 19.29
CA ARG A 763 -7.31 26.98 17.85
C ARG A 763 -8.79 27.25 17.67
N THR A 764 -9.11 28.34 17.00
CA THR A 764 -10.50 28.75 16.74
C THR A 764 -11.22 27.74 15.86
N ILE A 765 -12.45 27.38 16.26
CA ILE A 765 -13.35 26.53 15.46
C ILE A 765 -14.49 27.41 14.96
N LEU A 766 -14.55 27.64 13.65
CA LEU A 766 -15.48 28.61 13.06
C LEU A 766 -16.90 28.04 12.94
N LYS A 767 -17.91 28.86 13.25
CA LYS A 767 -19.30 28.48 12.98
C LYS A 767 -19.55 28.48 11.47
N LEU A 768 -20.30 27.49 11.01
CA LEU A 768 -20.72 27.36 9.62
C LEU A 768 -22.23 27.15 9.53
N ASP A 769 -22.90 27.86 8.63
CA ASP A 769 -24.30 27.57 8.28
C ASP A 769 -24.36 26.57 7.12
N ALA A 770 -24.86 25.36 7.40
CA ALA A 770 -24.99 24.31 6.39
C ALA A 770 -26.14 24.54 5.39
N ASN A 771 -26.93 25.61 5.55
CA ASN A 771 -27.98 26.00 4.60
C ASN A 771 -27.55 27.14 3.67
N ASP A 772 -26.44 27.82 3.97
CA ASP A 772 -25.90 28.88 3.13
C ASP A 772 -24.88 28.30 2.14
N VAL A 773 -25.32 28.11 0.90
CA VAL A 773 -24.50 27.54 -0.18
C VAL A 773 -23.27 28.42 -0.46
N ASP A 774 -23.40 29.74 -0.35
CA ASP A 774 -22.29 30.68 -0.61
C ASP A 774 -21.21 30.58 0.47
N GLU A 775 -21.59 30.31 1.72
CA GLU A 775 -20.61 30.00 2.78
C GLU A 775 -19.93 28.64 2.54
N LEU A 776 -20.68 27.63 2.09
CA LEU A 776 -20.14 26.31 1.79
C LEU A 776 -19.15 26.31 0.63
N GLU A 777 -19.43 27.05 -0.45
CA GLU A 777 -18.53 27.15 -1.60
C GLU A 777 -17.19 27.81 -1.25
N LYS A 778 -17.21 28.85 -0.40
CA LYS A 778 -16.00 29.55 0.08
C LYS A 778 -15.03 28.68 0.88
N ILE A 779 -15.51 27.57 1.43
CA ILE A 779 -14.66 26.58 2.12
C ILE A 779 -13.81 25.81 1.10
N SER A 780 -14.30 25.63 -0.13
CA SER A 780 -13.63 24.87 -1.18
C SER A 780 -12.60 25.67 -1.98
N GLU A 781 -12.77 26.99 -2.04
CA GLU A 781 -11.94 27.92 -2.83
C GLU A 781 -10.65 28.36 -2.13
N ASN A 782 -10.58 28.19 -0.81
CA ASN A 782 -9.41 28.54 0.01
C ASN A 782 -8.73 27.29 0.54
#